data_AF-A0A976GV31-F1
#
_entry.id   AF-A0A976GV31-F1
#
_cell.length_a   1.000
_cell.length_b   1.000
_cell.length_c   1.000
_cell.angle_alpha   90.00
_cell.angle_beta   90.00
_cell.angle_gamma   90.00
#
_symmetry.space_group_name_H-M   'P 1'
#
loop_
_entity.id
_entity.type
_entity.pdbx_description
1 polymer ?
#
loop_
_entity_poly.entity_id
_entity_poly.type
_entity_poly.pdbx_seq_one_letter_code
_entity_poly.pdbx_strand_id
1 'polypeptide(L)'
;MPGPSPDGFSYLLDDSPNSLTLTPGFLTPYPNGLFALGGNDFIVGASDADRISGDNGSDRLLGGGNSDTLFGGVGNDLLNGGAGNDFLFGGKGSDTLQGGRGDDSLNGGNGSDVLVGDGGKDTLTGGLGPDTFVLRSNSAVSNPAVADIITDFNSFEDAIGLTDNLTEADLTLETVSGTPNTVIKIRQSNAILGLVANTSPQNLSGKFISANAVLGNQLSQARDLGVLSNTQTIADSVSNARPDNLYRFTLPANNDFQLTVSGFSADVDVAVIKDINGDNSIDLNDIIGSSKKSGLSPESIDLKNLAAGTYFVRVYQNQGNTNFTLNLSATPANIVPDNPGNSSGFDSRFGFGLVNAAAAVASSQGVPTFSDVPDLGGDEWGRDLIKAPEVWAKGLTGDGIVVAIIDSGVDYNHPDLTGNVWSNGGETGVDAAGRNKASNGVDDDGNGFVDDFRGWDFANNDNDPMDDNNHGTHISGLVAAKKDGVGITGTAPTAKIMPLKILNSAGVGQIRDEINAINYAVANGAKIINVSFGGQQFNEQELSAIRAAESKGVVVVSAAGNDARPEVDYPGKFATEVGITVGAVTRNGLFAAYSNRAGSDTISYFVAPGGDGGRADAGDVYSTVALSQPGVPYGYLAGTSMGVPHVSGAIALMLQANPSLTPAQIKQILAETANRRV
;
A
#
# COMPACT_ATOMS: atom_id res chain seq x y z
N MET A 1 -22.58 -7.44 17.96
CA MET A 1 -22.96 -6.25 17.18
C MET A 1 -24.28 -5.74 17.71
N PRO A 2 -24.29 -4.73 18.59
CA PRO A 2 -25.47 -3.90 18.72
C PRO A 2 -25.71 -3.22 17.36
N GLY A 3 -26.98 -3.05 17.00
CA GLY A 3 -27.38 -2.52 15.71
C GLY A 3 -27.26 -1.00 15.63
N PRO A 4 -27.93 -0.36 14.65
CA PRO A 4 -28.05 1.09 14.64
C PRO A 4 -28.62 1.59 15.97
N SER A 5 -28.09 2.73 16.45
CA SER A 5 -28.58 3.44 17.62
C SER A 5 -30.08 3.76 17.50
N PRO A 6 -30.77 4.06 18.62
CA PRO A 6 -32.20 4.38 18.61
C PRO A 6 -32.61 5.56 17.71
N ASP A 7 -31.68 6.44 17.33
CA ASP A 7 -31.91 7.53 16.40
C ASP A 7 -31.85 7.09 14.92
N GLY A 8 -31.35 5.89 14.62
CA GLY A 8 -31.21 5.34 13.27
C GLY A 8 -30.05 5.92 12.46
N PHE A 9 -29.19 6.73 13.07
CA PHE A 9 -28.14 7.50 12.38
C PHE A 9 -26.72 7.25 12.91
N SER A 10 -26.54 6.41 13.94
CA SER A 10 -25.23 5.97 14.47
C SER A 10 -25.18 4.46 14.63
N TYR A 11 -23.97 3.93 14.85
CA TYR A 11 -23.75 2.53 15.22
C TYR A 11 -23.21 2.44 16.65
N LEU A 12 -23.79 1.53 17.44
CA LEU A 12 -23.30 1.15 18.76
C LEU A 12 -22.56 -0.18 18.61
N LEU A 13 -21.27 -0.26 18.92
CA LEU A 13 -20.47 -1.40 18.47
C LEU A 13 -20.24 -2.52 19.49
N ASP A 14 -20.23 -2.24 20.80
CA ASP A 14 -20.22 -3.28 21.84
C ASP A 14 -20.48 -2.65 23.22
N ASP A 15 -21.12 -3.37 24.15
CA ASP A 15 -21.21 -3.03 25.59
C ASP A 15 -20.35 -3.95 26.48
N SER A 16 -19.58 -4.85 25.85
CA SER A 16 -18.73 -5.82 26.54
C SER A 16 -17.38 -5.20 26.93
N PRO A 17 -16.74 -5.64 28.04
CA PRO A 17 -15.46 -5.10 28.51
C PRO A 17 -14.24 -5.52 27.66
N ASN A 18 -14.44 -5.97 26.42
CA ASN A 18 -13.37 -6.43 25.52
C ASN A 18 -12.93 -5.30 24.59
N SER A 19 -11.63 -5.27 24.26
CA SER A 19 -11.06 -4.31 23.30
C SER A 19 -11.63 -4.52 21.89
N LEU A 20 -12.16 -3.45 21.29
CA LEU A 20 -12.62 -3.40 19.90
C LEU A 20 -11.51 -2.86 19.00
N THR A 21 -11.19 -3.58 17.91
CA THR A 21 -10.31 -3.08 16.84
C THR A 21 -11.09 -2.96 15.54
N LEU A 22 -11.15 -1.75 14.99
CA LEU A 22 -11.78 -1.47 13.69
C LEU A 22 -10.73 -0.90 12.73
N THR A 23 -10.73 -1.44 11.51
CA THR A 23 -9.88 -0.98 10.40
C THR A 23 -10.74 -0.37 9.28
N PRO A 24 -10.19 0.45 8.36
CA PRO A 24 -10.97 1.27 7.43
C PRO A 24 -11.94 0.47 6.55
N GLY A 25 -13.12 1.05 6.27
CA GLY A 25 -14.12 0.49 5.34
C GLY A 25 -15.53 0.27 5.91
N PHE A 26 -15.78 0.57 7.19
CA PHE A 26 -17.06 0.30 7.85
C PHE A 26 -18.00 1.53 7.97
N LEU A 27 -17.59 2.75 7.56
CA LEU A 27 -18.20 3.98 8.07
C LEU A 27 -19.15 4.78 7.16
N THR A 28 -19.41 4.39 5.92
CA THR A 28 -20.42 5.10 5.09
C THR A 28 -21.76 4.33 5.07
N PRO A 29 -22.92 4.93 5.47
CA PRO A 29 -23.28 6.34 5.36
C PRO A 29 -24.00 6.94 6.62
N TYR A 30 -23.35 7.06 7.78
CA TYR A 30 -24.04 7.47 9.02
C TYR A 30 -23.61 8.85 9.54
N PRO A 31 -24.48 9.89 9.48
CA PRO A 31 -24.12 11.28 9.74
C PRO A 31 -23.86 11.63 11.22
N ASN A 32 -24.17 10.73 12.17
CA ASN A 32 -24.09 11.04 13.61
C ASN A 32 -22.88 10.38 14.31
N GLY A 33 -22.03 9.63 13.60
CA GLY A 33 -20.76 9.11 14.12
C GLY A 33 -20.79 7.69 14.72
N LEU A 34 -19.60 7.23 15.11
CA LEU A 34 -19.29 5.93 15.70
C LEU A 34 -19.11 6.05 17.22
N PHE A 35 -19.77 5.18 17.98
CA PHE A 35 -19.68 5.16 19.45
C PHE A 35 -19.30 3.76 19.95
N ALA A 36 -18.13 3.66 20.58
CA ALA A 36 -17.84 2.59 21.54
C ALA A 36 -18.62 2.84 22.84
N LEU A 37 -18.94 1.80 23.61
CA LEU A 37 -19.66 1.93 24.88
C LEU A 37 -18.79 1.49 26.10
N GLY A 38 -17.66 0.83 25.88
CA GLY A 38 -16.64 0.55 26.90
C GLY A 38 -15.55 -0.45 26.47
N GLY A 39 -14.40 -0.44 27.15
CA GLY A 39 -13.21 -1.24 26.79
C GLY A 39 -12.04 -0.34 26.37
N ASN A 40 -10.83 -0.89 26.21
CA ASN A 40 -9.73 -0.13 25.61
C ASN A 40 -9.77 -0.35 24.09
N ASP A 41 -10.21 0.64 23.34
CA ASP A 41 -10.54 0.48 21.93
C ASP A 41 -9.48 1.06 21.00
N PHE A 42 -9.32 0.46 19.81
CA PHE A 42 -8.51 0.99 18.73
C PHE A 42 -9.37 1.21 17.49
N ILE A 43 -9.61 2.48 17.19
CA ILE A 43 -10.51 2.91 16.13
C ILE A 43 -9.72 3.73 15.11
N VAL A 44 -9.81 3.33 13.85
CA VAL A 44 -9.21 4.04 12.72
C VAL A 44 -10.32 4.51 11.78
N GLY A 45 -10.43 5.83 11.61
CA GLY A 45 -11.30 6.49 10.66
C GLY A 45 -10.84 6.31 9.21
N ALA A 46 -11.60 6.88 8.29
CA ALA A 46 -11.41 6.81 6.86
C ALA A 46 -10.73 8.08 6.33
N SER A 47 -10.83 8.30 5.02
CA SER A 47 -10.40 9.55 4.39
C SER A 47 -11.51 10.62 4.39
N ASP A 48 -12.68 10.33 4.94
CA ASP A 48 -13.84 11.22 4.98
C ASP A 48 -13.94 11.86 6.37
N ALA A 49 -14.69 12.96 6.49
CA ALA A 49 -14.95 13.60 7.77
C ALA A 49 -15.73 12.67 8.73
N ASP A 50 -15.06 12.24 9.79
CA ASP A 50 -15.54 11.25 10.73
C ASP A 50 -15.92 11.87 12.09
N ARG A 51 -16.80 11.18 12.81
CA ARG A 51 -17.13 11.47 14.20
C ARG A 51 -16.98 10.20 15.02
N ILE A 52 -16.00 10.15 15.92
CA ILE A 52 -15.60 8.94 16.65
C ILE A 52 -15.61 9.20 18.16
N SER A 53 -16.12 8.25 18.94
CA SER A 53 -16.14 8.29 20.41
C SER A 53 -15.67 6.96 21.02
N GLY A 54 -14.70 7.01 21.94
CA GLY A 54 -14.18 5.87 22.72
C GLY A 54 -15.02 5.52 23.96
N ASP A 55 -15.67 6.51 24.57
CA ASP A 55 -16.52 6.36 25.76
C ASP A 55 -15.73 5.97 27.02
N ASN A 56 -15.66 4.70 27.44
CA ASN A 56 -14.95 4.33 28.68
C ASN A 56 -13.81 3.36 28.39
N GLY A 57 -12.59 3.73 28.75
CA GLY A 57 -11.40 2.90 28.68
C GLY A 57 -10.20 3.74 28.26
N SER A 58 -9.06 3.11 28.05
CA SER A 58 -7.89 3.76 27.46
C SER A 58 -7.89 3.51 25.96
N ASP A 59 -8.43 4.47 25.23
CA ASP A 59 -8.75 4.35 23.81
C ASP A 59 -7.67 4.95 22.92
N ARG A 60 -7.65 4.50 21.67
CA ARG A 60 -6.73 4.94 20.63
C ARG A 60 -7.54 5.26 19.39
N LEU A 61 -7.75 6.55 19.13
CA LEU A 61 -8.62 7.05 18.07
C LEU A 61 -7.77 7.77 17.01
N LEU A 62 -7.86 7.32 15.76
CA LEU A 62 -7.22 7.95 14.62
C LEU A 62 -8.30 8.45 13.66
N GLY A 63 -8.34 9.75 13.36
CA GLY A 63 -9.32 10.37 12.47
C GLY A 63 -9.04 10.04 11.00
N GLY A 64 -7.83 10.35 10.54
CA GLY A 64 -7.38 10.00 9.20
C GLY A 64 -7.28 11.23 8.31
N GLY A 65 -8.22 11.41 7.40
CA GLY A 65 -8.23 12.55 6.48
C GLY A 65 -9.55 13.30 6.46
N ASN A 66 -9.53 14.57 6.02
CA ASN A 66 -10.60 15.55 6.18
C ASN A 66 -10.86 15.95 7.64
N SER A 67 -11.83 16.84 7.87
CA SER A 67 -12.13 17.39 9.20
C SER A 67 -12.87 16.40 10.08
N ASP A 68 -12.18 15.89 11.09
CA ASP A 68 -12.67 14.87 12.00
C ASP A 68 -13.11 15.42 13.36
N THR A 69 -13.92 14.66 14.08
CA THR A 69 -14.31 14.94 15.47
C THR A 69 -14.10 13.71 16.34
N LEU A 70 -13.12 13.75 17.23
CA LEU A 70 -12.73 12.64 18.10
C LEU A 70 -13.03 12.94 19.58
N PHE A 71 -13.65 12.00 20.28
CA PHE A 71 -13.90 12.04 21.72
C PHE A 71 -13.27 10.82 22.39
N GLY A 72 -12.28 11.01 23.27
CA GLY A 72 -11.68 9.93 24.06
C GLY A 72 -12.70 9.36 25.04
N GLY A 73 -13.10 10.18 26.00
CA GLY A 73 -14.16 9.86 26.96
C GLY A 73 -13.61 9.76 28.37
N VAL A 74 -13.59 8.57 28.97
CA VAL A 74 -13.12 8.31 30.32
C VAL A 74 -12.01 7.27 30.28
N GLY A 75 -10.81 7.66 30.69
CA GLY A 75 -9.62 6.83 30.76
C GLY A 75 -8.44 7.61 30.20
N ASN A 76 -7.31 6.95 29.97
CA ASN A 76 -6.14 7.61 29.41
C ASN A 76 -6.11 7.34 27.91
N ASP A 77 -6.47 8.33 27.11
CA ASP A 77 -6.75 8.18 25.69
C ASP A 77 -5.63 8.75 24.80
N LEU A 78 -5.50 8.20 23.60
CA LEU A 78 -4.62 8.71 22.54
C LEU A 78 -5.47 9.08 21.32
N LEU A 79 -5.54 10.37 21.01
CA LEU A 79 -6.30 10.91 19.88
C LEU A 79 -5.33 11.50 18.86
N ASN A 80 -5.50 11.15 17.58
CA ASN A 80 -4.78 11.73 16.46
C ASN A 80 -5.78 12.14 15.37
N GLY A 81 -5.88 13.44 15.07
CA GLY A 81 -6.78 13.99 14.04
C GLY A 81 -6.37 13.55 12.65
N GLY A 82 -5.12 13.81 12.28
CA GLY A 82 -4.53 13.35 11.04
C GLY A 82 -4.36 14.51 10.06
N ALA A 83 -5.09 14.52 8.95
CA ALA A 83 -5.02 15.60 7.98
C ALA A 83 -6.40 16.24 7.79
N GLY A 84 -6.56 17.51 8.13
CA GLY A 84 -7.86 18.16 8.14
C GLY A 84 -7.88 19.29 9.14
N ASN A 85 -9.05 19.90 9.33
CA ASN A 85 -9.23 20.81 10.46
C ASN A 85 -10.07 20.07 11.49
N ASP A 86 -9.42 19.56 12.52
CA ASP A 86 -9.97 18.52 13.38
C ASP A 86 -10.39 19.07 14.75
N PHE A 87 -11.34 18.39 15.38
CA PHE A 87 -11.76 18.65 16.76
C PHE A 87 -11.48 17.43 17.63
N LEU A 88 -10.59 17.58 18.61
CA LEU A 88 -10.20 16.52 19.54
C LEU A 88 -10.58 16.90 20.98
N PHE A 89 -11.27 16.00 21.67
CA PHE A 89 -11.62 16.13 23.09
C PHE A 89 -11.20 14.88 23.87
N GLY A 90 -10.23 15.00 24.78
CA GLY A 90 -9.70 13.90 25.59
C GLY A 90 -10.74 13.38 26.58
N GLY A 91 -11.22 14.23 27.46
CA GLY A 91 -12.32 13.92 28.37
C GLY A 91 -11.85 13.82 29.81
N LYS A 92 -11.87 12.63 30.43
CA LYS A 92 -11.40 12.42 31.80
C LYS A 92 -10.27 11.41 31.81
N GLY A 93 -9.09 11.83 32.24
CA GLY A 93 -7.93 10.98 32.47
C GLY A 93 -6.67 11.71 32.04
N SER A 94 -5.59 10.98 31.83
CA SER A 94 -4.36 11.57 31.30
C SER A 94 -4.28 11.27 29.81
N ASP A 95 -4.69 12.23 28.99
CA ASP A 95 -4.89 12.05 27.56
C ASP A 95 -3.72 12.62 26.75
N THR A 96 -3.52 12.09 25.55
CA THR A 96 -2.56 12.61 24.57
C THR A 96 -3.29 12.92 23.27
N LEU A 97 -3.30 14.21 22.90
CA LEU A 97 -4.00 14.73 21.73
C LEU A 97 -2.98 15.27 20.73
N GLN A 98 -3.06 14.78 19.49
CA GLN A 98 -2.27 15.24 18.35
C GLN A 98 -3.20 15.71 17.23
N GLY A 99 -3.14 16.99 16.87
CA GLY A 99 -3.97 17.58 15.81
C GLY A 99 -3.58 17.00 14.45
N GLY A 100 -2.34 17.26 14.05
CA GLY A 100 -1.78 16.75 12.80
C GLY A 100 -1.61 17.88 11.80
N ARG A 101 -2.12 17.75 10.58
CA ARG A 101 -2.02 18.80 9.55
C ARG A 101 -3.35 19.51 9.39
N GLY A 102 -3.32 20.83 9.53
CA GLY A 102 -4.45 21.74 9.30
C GLY A 102 -4.70 22.58 10.54
N ASP A 103 -5.79 23.33 10.56
CA ASP A 103 -6.10 24.22 11.69
C ASP A 103 -6.99 23.46 12.70
N ASP A 104 -6.38 22.96 13.77
CA ASP A 104 -7.02 22.03 14.70
C ASP A 104 -7.48 22.69 16.01
N SER A 105 -8.44 22.04 16.68
CA SER A 105 -8.96 22.43 17.99
C SER A 105 -8.87 21.27 18.98
N LEU A 106 -7.92 21.36 19.91
CA LEU A 106 -7.64 20.33 20.91
C LEU A 106 -8.09 20.78 22.30
N ASN A 107 -8.76 19.90 23.02
CA ASN A 107 -9.17 20.10 24.40
C ASN A 107 -8.89 18.84 25.24
N GLY A 108 -7.96 18.93 26.20
CA GLY A 108 -7.56 17.81 27.06
C GLY A 108 -8.71 17.35 27.96
N GLY A 109 -9.29 18.29 28.69
CA GLY A 109 -10.47 18.05 29.52
C GLY A 109 -10.10 18.01 30.99
N ASN A 110 -10.29 16.90 31.67
CA ASN A 110 -9.94 16.73 33.07
C ASN A 110 -8.81 15.73 33.21
N GLY A 111 -7.66 16.17 33.72
CA GLY A 111 -6.63 15.28 34.23
C GLY A 111 -5.24 15.84 33.99
N SER A 112 -4.39 15.12 33.28
CA SER A 112 -3.02 15.61 33.04
C SER A 112 -2.66 15.29 31.62
N ASP A 113 -2.88 16.27 30.75
CA ASP A 113 -3.00 16.03 29.34
C ASP A 113 -1.79 16.55 28.57
N VAL A 114 -1.53 15.94 27.43
CA VAL A 114 -0.49 16.34 26.49
C VAL A 114 -1.16 16.78 25.20
N LEU A 115 -0.99 18.05 24.85
CA LEU A 115 -1.61 18.64 23.66
C LEU A 115 -0.55 19.06 22.66
N VAL A 116 -0.74 18.63 21.41
CA VAL A 116 0.21 18.80 20.33
C VAL A 116 -0.51 19.21 19.06
N GLY A 117 -0.38 20.48 18.65
CA GLY A 117 -1.06 21.00 17.46
C GLY A 117 -0.53 20.40 16.15
N ASP A 118 0.80 20.32 16.03
CA ASP A 118 1.52 20.01 14.78
C ASP A 118 1.49 21.16 13.76
N GLY A 119 0.92 20.96 12.58
CA GLY A 119 1.15 21.81 11.43
C GLY A 119 -0.12 22.53 11.01
N GLY A 120 -0.19 23.82 11.32
CA GLY A 120 -1.30 24.69 10.94
C GLY A 120 -1.43 25.78 11.97
N LYS A 121 -2.64 26.32 12.16
CA LYS A 121 -2.93 27.24 13.25
C LYS A 121 -3.86 26.56 14.25
N ASP A 122 -3.27 26.08 15.33
CA ASP A 122 -4.01 25.25 16.28
C ASP A 122 -4.50 26.02 17.50
N THR A 123 -5.61 25.55 18.07
CA THR A 123 -6.17 26.05 19.33
C THR A 123 -6.07 24.95 20.38
N LEU A 124 -5.28 25.18 21.43
CA LEU A 124 -4.99 24.21 22.47
C LEU A 124 -5.62 24.65 23.80
N THR A 125 -6.37 23.76 24.44
CA THR A 125 -7.05 23.99 25.73
C THR A 125 -6.74 22.82 26.65
N GLY A 126 -6.01 23.03 27.74
CA GLY A 126 -5.63 21.95 28.65
C GLY A 126 -6.83 21.44 29.44
N GLY A 127 -7.54 22.37 30.08
CA GLY A 127 -8.69 22.09 30.92
C GLY A 127 -8.31 22.09 32.41
N LEU A 128 -8.75 21.07 33.15
CA LEU A 128 -8.52 20.95 34.59
C LEU A 128 -7.37 19.99 34.88
N GLY A 129 -6.41 20.45 35.67
CA GLY A 129 -5.27 19.67 36.14
C GLY A 129 -3.98 20.12 35.45
N PRO A 130 -2.85 19.42 35.68
CA PRO A 130 -1.56 19.85 35.15
C PRO A 130 -1.35 19.36 33.71
N ASP A 131 -1.32 20.29 32.77
CA ASP A 131 -1.23 19.98 31.34
C ASP A 131 0.13 20.36 30.74
N THR A 132 0.49 19.69 29.65
CA THR A 132 1.66 20.03 28.84
C THR A 132 1.25 20.38 27.42
N PHE A 133 1.51 21.62 27.05
CA PHE A 133 1.34 22.11 25.68
C PHE A 133 2.68 21.99 24.94
N VAL A 134 2.74 21.18 23.89
CA VAL A 134 3.98 20.97 23.14
C VAL A 134 4.04 21.89 21.93
N LEU A 135 5.07 22.73 21.89
CA LEU A 135 5.34 23.61 20.75
C LEU A 135 6.58 23.11 20.01
N ARG A 136 6.41 22.74 18.74
CA ARG A 136 7.50 22.21 17.92
C ARG A 136 8.23 23.30 17.15
N SER A 137 9.56 23.17 17.05
CA SER A 137 10.37 24.16 16.32
C SER A 137 10.18 24.09 14.80
N ASN A 138 9.84 22.92 14.25
CA ASN A 138 9.55 22.72 12.84
C ASN A 138 8.18 23.27 12.39
N SER A 139 7.27 23.54 13.34
CA SER A 139 6.00 24.23 13.10
C SER A 139 6.07 25.75 13.33
N ALA A 140 7.25 26.27 13.69
CA ALA A 140 7.39 27.68 14.02
C ALA A 140 7.10 28.59 12.81
N VAL A 141 6.30 29.63 13.02
CA VAL A 141 5.84 30.55 11.97
C VAL A 141 6.51 31.91 12.06
N SER A 142 6.36 32.74 11.01
CA SER A 142 6.88 34.12 11.01
C SER A 142 5.87 35.18 11.43
N ASN A 143 4.58 34.83 11.54
CA ASN A 143 3.49 35.75 11.82
C ASN A 143 2.64 35.25 13.01
N PRO A 144 2.45 36.05 14.07
CA PRO A 144 1.65 35.63 15.24
C PRO A 144 0.18 35.29 14.91
N ALA A 145 -0.36 35.80 13.80
CA ALA A 145 -1.77 35.56 13.43
C ALA A 145 -2.07 34.11 13.01
N VAL A 146 -1.03 33.36 12.63
CA VAL A 146 -1.08 31.97 12.18
C VAL A 146 -0.28 31.04 13.11
N ALA A 147 0.12 31.53 14.28
CA ALA A 147 0.75 30.70 15.30
C ALA A 147 -0.31 30.01 16.14
N ASP A 148 0.06 28.85 16.70
CA ASP A 148 -0.78 28.12 17.65
C ASP A 148 -1.10 28.98 18.87
N ILE A 149 -2.28 28.73 19.44
CA ILE A 149 -2.81 29.50 20.56
C ILE A 149 -3.15 28.55 21.70
N ILE A 150 -2.46 28.72 22.84
CA ILE A 150 -2.83 28.10 24.11
C ILE A 150 -3.82 29.02 24.82
N THR A 151 -5.01 28.50 25.17
CA THR A 151 -6.15 29.36 25.55
C THR A 151 -6.36 29.53 27.05
N ASP A 152 -5.92 28.59 27.88
CA ASP A 152 -6.26 28.50 29.31
C ASP A 152 -5.06 28.23 30.25
N PHE A 153 -3.84 28.43 29.76
CA PHE A 153 -2.60 28.14 30.49
C PHE A 153 -2.61 28.63 31.95
N ASN A 154 -2.48 27.68 32.89
CA ASN A 154 -2.37 27.90 34.31
C ASN A 154 -0.92 27.75 34.77
N SER A 155 -0.27 28.88 35.08
CA SER A 155 1.12 28.91 35.53
C SER A 155 1.43 28.15 36.83
N PHE A 156 0.43 27.69 37.59
CA PHE A 156 0.68 26.90 38.80
C PHE A 156 0.78 25.40 38.52
N GLU A 157 0.19 24.92 37.44
CA GLU A 157 0.00 23.49 37.15
C GLU A 157 0.63 23.11 35.80
N ASP A 158 0.51 23.98 34.79
CA ASP A 158 0.86 23.66 33.42
C ASP A 158 2.33 23.91 33.08
N ALA A 159 2.76 23.24 32.01
CA ALA A 159 4.06 23.38 31.40
C ALA A 159 3.98 23.55 29.88
N ILE A 160 5.02 24.13 29.30
CA ILE A 160 5.23 24.18 27.86
C ILE A 160 6.38 23.25 27.50
N GLY A 161 6.08 22.23 26.70
CA GLY A 161 7.07 21.31 26.15
C GLY A 161 7.75 21.91 24.92
N LEU A 162 9.09 21.90 24.91
CA LEU A 162 9.90 22.32 23.76
C LEU A 162 10.61 21.13 23.10
N THR A 163 10.59 21.07 21.77
CA THR A 163 11.32 20.07 20.96
C THR A 163 12.73 20.52 20.58
N ASP A 164 13.48 19.65 19.90
CA ASP A 164 14.75 19.97 19.24
C ASP A 164 15.84 20.48 20.18
N ASN A 165 15.78 20.03 21.44
CA ASN A 165 16.65 20.46 22.54
C ASN A 165 16.62 21.97 22.81
N LEU A 166 15.57 22.67 22.37
CA LEU A 166 15.34 24.05 22.77
C LEU A 166 15.13 24.12 24.29
N THR A 167 15.70 25.14 24.89
CA THR A 167 15.51 25.47 26.29
C THR A 167 14.88 26.85 26.42
N GLU A 168 14.37 27.21 27.60
CA GLU A 168 13.90 28.59 27.87
C GLU A 168 14.99 29.62 27.57
N ALA A 169 16.26 29.25 27.78
CA ALA A 169 17.39 30.11 27.48
C ALA A 169 17.53 30.39 25.98
N ASP A 170 16.84 29.70 25.08
CA ASP A 170 16.83 29.95 23.64
C ASP A 170 15.64 30.82 23.20
N LEU A 171 14.74 31.18 24.11
CA LEU A 171 13.47 31.85 23.80
C LEU A 171 13.49 33.36 24.08
N THR A 172 12.60 34.06 23.40
CA THR A 172 12.22 35.45 23.69
C THR A 172 10.71 35.47 23.94
N LEU A 173 10.30 35.98 25.10
CA LEU A 173 8.91 36.10 25.50
C LEU A 173 8.47 37.56 25.35
N GLU A 174 7.54 37.83 24.45
CA GLU A 174 7.07 39.19 24.15
C GLU A 174 5.59 39.34 24.45
N THR A 175 5.23 40.36 25.24
CA THR A 175 3.83 40.71 25.46
C THR A 175 3.22 41.30 24.18
N VAL A 176 2.03 40.86 23.81
CA VAL A 176 1.27 41.46 22.72
C VAL A 176 0.71 42.81 23.18
N SER A 177 0.99 43.87 22.41
CA SER A 177 0.60 45.23 22.79
C SER A 177 -0.89 45.36 23.09
N GLY A 178 -1.23 45.79 24.30
CA GLY A 178 -2.60 46.04 24.73
C GLY A 178 -3.37 44.80 25.21
N THR A 179 -2.72 43.63 25.29
CA THR A 179 -3.31 42.42 25.86
C THR A 179 -2.38 41.78 26.89
N PRO A 180 -2.90 40.92 27.79
CA PRO A 180 -2.08 40.09 28.66
C PRO A 180 -1.42 38.89 27.95
N ASN A 181 -1.50 38.78 26.62
CA ASN A 181 -1.01 37.60 25.90
C ASN A 181 0.51 37.66 25.70
N THR A 182 1.15 36.50 25.62
CA THR A 182 2.58 36.37 25.35
C THR A 182 2.83 35.59 24.07
N VAL A 183 3.72 36.10 23.22
CA VAL A 183 4.26 35.38 22.06
C VAL A 183 5.59 34.76 22.46
N ILE A 184 5.77 33.50 22.13
CA ILE A 184 7.00 32.72 22.37
C ILE A 184 7.78 32.66 21.07
N LYS A 185 9.01 33.20 21.05
CA LYS A 185 9.88 33.22 19.87
C LYS A 185 11.19 32.50 20.13
N ILE A 186 11.75 31.88 19.10
CA ILE A 186 13.14 31.42 19.10
C ILE A 186 14.04 32.64 18.91
N ARG A 187 14.94 32.91 19.86
CA ARG A 187 15.76 34.12 19.89
C ARG A 187 16.66 34.27 18.66
N GLN A 188 17.16 33.16 18.12
CA GLN A 188 18.12 33.19 17.00
C GLN A 188 17.46 33.52 15.66
N SER A 189 16.25 32.99 15.43
CA SER A 189 15.55 33.11 14.14
C SER A 189 14.40 34.12 14.16
N ASN A 190 13.96 34.55 15.34
CA ASN A 190 12.68 35.24 15.56
C ASN A 190 11.44 34.46 15.11
N ALA A 191 11.58 33.16 14.81
CA ALA A 191 10.44 32.29 14.52
C ALA A 191 9.56 32.17 15.77
N ILE A 192 8.25 32.17 15.57
CA ILE A 192 7.23 32.15 16.62
C ILE A 192 6.80 30.71 16.82
N LEU A 193 6.98 30.20 18.04
CA LEU A 193 6.55 28.85 18.44
C LEU A 193 5.07 28.80 18.79
N GLY A 194 4.50 29.89 19.29
CA GLY A 194 3.11 29.94 19.73
C GLY A 194 2.77 31.21 20.49
N LEU A 195 1.49 31.36 20.77
CA LEU A 195 0.91 32.43 21.58
C LEU A 195 0.20 31.81 22.79
N VAL A 196 0.43 32.38 23.97
CA VAL A 196 -0.28 32.02 25.20
C VAL A 196 -1.24 33.14 25.54
N ALA A 197 -2.54 32.84 25.49
CA ALA A 197 -3.58 33.80 25.81
C ALA A 197 -3.59 34.09 27.31
N ASN A 198 -3.85 35.35 27.68
CA ASN A 198 -4.05 35.80 29.06
C ASN A 198 -2.90 35.54 30.06
N THR A 199 -1.71 35.19 29.57
CA THR A 199 -0.54 34.90 30.41
C THR A 199 0.61 35.82 30.06
N SER A 200 1.10 36.59 31.04
CA SER A 200 2.25 37.50 30.85
C SER A 200 3.59 36.74 30.81
N PRO A 201 4.67 37.33 30.27
CA PRO A 201 5.98 36.66 30.21
C PRO A 201 6.50 36.21 31.58
N GLN A 202 6.20 36.95 32.64
CA GLN A 202 6.62 36.59 34.00
C GLN A 202 5.93 35.32 34.51
N ASN A 203 4.69 35.07 34.09
CA ASN A 203 3.94 33.88 34.51
C ASN A 203 4.31 32.65 33.67
N LEU A 204 4.94 32.83 32.51
CA LEU A 204 5.50 31.75 31.68
C LEU A 204 6.93 31.37 32.04
N SER A 205 7.69 32.31 32.61
CA SER A 205 9.10 32.05 32.90
C SER A 205 9.25 30.91 33.91
N GLY A 206 10.16 29.98 33.63
CA GLY A 206 10.37 28.76 34.40
C GLY A 206 9.33 27.65 34.18
N LYS A 207 8.42 27.80 33.21
CA LYS A 207 7.40 26.80 32.86
C LYS A 207 7.74 25.95 31.64
N PHE A 208 8.93 26.13 31.08
CA PHE A 208 9.37 25.38 29.92
C PHE A 208 10.09 24.10 30.34
N ILE A 209 9.65 22.99 29.79
CA ILE A 209 10.25 21.68 29.97
C ILE A 209 10.68 21.12 28.62
N SER A 210 11.59 20.15 28.65
CA SER A 210 11.89 19.40 27.44
C SER A 210 10.71 18.48 27.12
N ALA A 211 10.15 18.61 25.92
CA ALA A 211 9.08 17.73 25.43
C ALA A 211 9.56 16.30 25.19
N ASN A 212 10.87 16.06 25.22
CA ASN A 212 11.52 14.76 25.09
C ASN A 212 10.96 13.69 26.06
N ALA A 213 10.52 14.08 27.26
CA ALA A 213 9.91 13.13 28.22
C ALA A 213 8.40 12.93 28.00
N VAL A 214 7.76 13.81 27.23
CA VAL A 214 6.31 13.98 27.14
C VAL A 214 5.76 13.45 25.81
N LEU A 215 6.51 13.63 24.72
CA LEU A 215 6.12 13.24 23.37
C LEU A 215 6.26 11.75 23.07
N GLY A 216 6.71 10.92 24.03
CA GLY A 216 6.78 9.47 23.86
C GLY A 216 7.28 9.05 22.48
N ASN A 217 8.60 9.15 22.29
CA ASN A 217 9.41 8.54 21.22
C ASN A 217 9.95 9.48 20.12
N GLN A 218 10.95 10.29 20.47
CA GLN A 218 11.92 10.73 19.47
C GLN A 218 13.05 9.69 19.34
N LEU A 219 13.42 9.36 18.10
CA LEU A 219 14.50 8.42 17.81
C LEU A 219 15.86 8.88 18.38
N SER A 220 16.03 10.19 18.57
CA SER A 220 17.21 10.84 19.18
C SER A 220 17.49 10.38 20.61
N GLN A 221 16.46 9.89 21.32
CA GLN A 221 16.56 9.47 22.71
C GLN A 221 16.83 7.98 22.87
N ALA A 222 16.88 7.24 21.76
CA ALA A 222 17.10 5.81 21.77
C ALA A 222 18.43 5.45 22.42
N ARG A 223 18.41 4.45 23.31
CA ARG A 223 19.60 3.91 23.95
C ARG A 223 20.51 3.32 22.88
N ASP A 224 21.69 3.89 22.71
CA ASP A 224 22.64 3.44 21.70
C ASP A 224 23.30 2.11 22.07
N LEU A 225 23.06 1.10 21.24
CA LEU A 225 23.66 -0.24 21.30
C LEU A 225 24.90 -0.36 20.41
N GLY A 226 25.23 0.70 19.65
CA GLY A 226 26.37 0.74 18.75
C GLY A 226 26.21 -0.15 17.51
N VAL A 227 27.34 -0.63 16.98
CA VAL A 227 27.36 -1.50 15.81
C VAL A 227 26.97 -2.93 16.22
N LEU A 228 25.91 -3.47 15.63
CA LEU A 228 25.44 -4.82 15.91
C LEU A 228 26.23 -5.84 15.07
N SER A 229 27.33 -6.34 15.62
CA SER A 229 28.20 -7.33 14.95
C SER A 229 28.08 -8.75 15.50
N ASN A 230 27.38 -8.93 16.61
CA ASN A 230 27.12 -10.20 17.31
C ASN A 230 25.77 -10.09 18.04
N THR A 231 25.30 -11.19 18.64
CA THR A 231 24.14 -11.14 19.53
C THR A 231 24.38 -10.20 20.72
N GLN A 232 23.45 -9.27 20.93
CA GLN A 232 23.36 -8.43 22.12
C GLN A 232 22.12 -8.81 22.93
N THR A 233 22.25 -8.82 24.25
CA THR A 233 21.17 -9.11 25.18
C THR A 233 21.01 -7.95 26.16
N ILE A 234 19.81 -7.41 26.25
CA ILE A 234 19.45 -6.29 27.12
C ILE A 234 18.34 -6.75 28.07
N ALA A 235 18.53 -6.52 29.37
CA ALA A 235 17.46 -6.60 30.35
C ALA A 235 16.97 -5.18 30.66
N ASP A 236 15.65 -4.98 30.61
CA ASP A 236 15.01 -3.68 30.83
C ASP A 236 13.56 -3.87 31.32
N SER A 237 12.79 -2.79 31.43
CA SER A 237 11.39 -2.83 31.86
C SER A 237 10.52 -1.80 31.15
N VAL A 238 9.24 -2.12 30.96
CA VAL A 238 8.18 -1.17 30.60
C VAL A 238 7.18 -1.02 31.75
N SER A 239 6.59 0.16 31.89
CA SER A 239 5.61 0.45 32.94
C SER A 239 4.67 1.57 32.52
N ASN A 240 3.57 1.78 33.24
CA ASN A 240 2.64 2.88 32.94
C ASN A 240 3.33 4.26 32.96
N ALA A 241 4.41 4.43 33.72
CA ALA A 241 5.20 5.68 33.77
C ALA A 241 6.27 5.76 32.67
N ARG A 242 6.55 4.65 31.98
CA ARG A 242 7.50 4.52 30.87
C ARG A 242 7.03 3.39 29.96
N PRO A 243 6.00 3.65 29.13
CA PRO A 243 5.36 2.60 28.34
C PRO A 243 6.25 2.15 27.19
N ASP A 244 7.24 2.96 26.78
CA ASP A 244 8.12 2.70 25.66
C ASP A 244 9.60 2.70 26.01
N ASN A 245 10.33 1.76 25.41
CA ASN A 245 11.78 1.73 25.39
C ASN A 245 12.31 1.70 23.95
N LEU A 246 13.14 2.69 23.61
CA LEU A 246 13.81 2.78 22.32
C LEU A 246 15.29 2.42 22.42
N TYR A 247 15.76 1.62 21.45
CA TYR A 247 17.14 1.20 21.30
C TYR A 247 17.63 1.53 19.90
N ARG A 248 18.79 2.15 19.75
CA ARG A 248 19.43 2.43 18.45
C ARG A 248 20.55 1.45 18.20
N PHE A 249 20.67 0.96 16.97
CA PHE A 249 21.83 0.18 16.55
C PHE A 249 22.20 0.49 15.10
N THR A 250 23.44 0.17 14.73
CA THR A 250 23.93 0.34 13.36
C THR A 250 24.36 -1.00 12.77
N LEU A 251 23.94 -1.27 11.54
CA LEU A 251 24.43 -2.39 10.75
C LEU A 251 25.58 -1.91 9.84
N PRO A 252 26.77 -2.53 9.91
CA PRO A 252 27.93 -2.10 9.13
C PRO A 252 27.89 -2.57 7.67
N ALA A 253 27.03 -3.54 7.35
CA ALA A 253 26.81 -4.14 6.05
C ALA A 253 25.37 -4.70 6.01
N ASN A 254 24.95 -5.30 4.89
CA ASN A 254 23.69 -6.03 4.86
C ASN A 254 23.76 -7.26 5.76
N ASN A 255 22.77 -7.44 6.63
CA ASN A 255 22.71 -8.55 7.58
C ASN A 255 21.30 -9.14 7.66
N ASP A 256 21.21 -10.43 7.92
CA ASP A 256 19.97 -11.01 8.47
C ASP A 256 19.89 -10.59 9.94
N PHE A 257 18.86 -9.84 10.27
CA PHE A 257 18.61 -9.30 11.59
C PHE A 257 17.49 -10.07 12.27
N GLN A 258 17.73 -10.51 13.50
CA GLN A 258 16.74 -11.17 14.33
C GLN A 258 16.63 -10.46 15.67
N LEU A 259 15.40 -10.37 16.19
CA LEU A 259 15.18 -9.97 17.57
C LEU A 259 14.17 -10.88 18.25
N THR A 260 14.31 -11.01 19.57
CA THR A 260 13.32 -11.67 20.42
C THR A 260 13.19 -10.95 21.75
N VAL A 261 11.97 -10.65 22.17
CA VAL A 261 11.65 -10.14 23.51
C VAL A 261 11.02 -11.29 24.31
N SER A 262 11.49 -11.53 25.52
CA SER A 262 10.97 -12.59 26.40
C SER A 262 11.17 -12.26 27.89
N GLY A 263 10.72 -13.14 28.77
CA GLY A 263 10.95 -12.99 30.23
C GLY A 263 10.03 -11.97 30.91
N PHE A 264 8.96 -11.55 30.23
CA PHE A 264 7.95 -10.66 30.76
C PHE A 264 6.81 -11.41 31.45
N SER A 265 6.20 -10.73 32.41
CA SER A 265 5.09 -11.14 33.28
C SER A 265 3.78 -10.42 32.96
N ALA A 266 3.81 -9.50 32.00
CA ALA A 266 2.69 -8.73 31.49
C ALA A 266 2.95 -8.45 30.00
N ASP A 267 1.93 -8.15 29.21
CA ASP A 267 2.01 -8.15 27.76
C ASP A 267 2.85 -6.99 27.19
N VAL A 268 3.73 -7.30 26.25
CA VAL A 268 4.61 -6.33 25.58
C VAL A 268 4.66 -6.60 24.08
N ASP A 269 4.67 -5.51 23.32
CA ASP A 269 4.82 -5.55 21.87
C ASP A 269 6.20 -5.02 21.47
N VAL A 270 6.61 -5.31 20.22
CA VAL A 270 7.88 -4.83 19.69
C VAL A 270 7.77 -4.40 18.23
N ALA A 271 8.53 -3.37 17.88
CA ALA A 271 8.69 -2.88 16.52
C ALA A 271 10.17 -2.57 16.20
N VAL A 272 10.55 -2.79 14.95
CA VAL A 272 11.82 -2.33 14.35
C VAL A 272 11.50 -1.13 13.48
N ILE A 273 12.30 -0.08 13.62
CA ILE A 273 12.06 1.23 13.01
C ILE A 273 13.29 1.68 12.24
N LYS A 274 13.07 2.37 11.12
CA LYS A 274 14.07 3.15 10.40
C LYS A 274 13.48 4.52 10.14
N ASP A 275 14.20 5.57 10.55
CA ASP A 275 13.82 6.96 10.25
C ASP A 275 13.92 7.20 8.73
N ILE A 276 12.81 7.11 8.02
CA ILE A 276 12.81 7.18 6.54
C ILE A 276 12.80 8.63 6.08
N ASN A 277 12.02 9.49 6.74
CA ASN A 277 11.84 10.89 6.39
C ASN A 277 12.90 11.80 7.05
N GLY A 278 13.65 11.31 8.02
CA GLY A 278 14.74 12.02 8.70
C GLY A 278 14.24 13.07 9.70
N ASP A 279 12.99 12.99 10.13
CA ASP A 279 12.38 13.96 11.05
C ASP A 279 12.51 13.55 12.53
N ASN A 280 13.10 12.38 12.79
CA ASN A 280 13.42 11.89 14.12
C ASN A 280 12.18 11.60 15.00
N SER A 281 10.99 11.49 14.37
CA SER A 281 9.74 10.95 14.92
C SER A 281 9.64 9.44 14.70
N ILE A 282 8.57 8.82 15.22
CA ILE A 282 8.15 7.48 14.78
C ILE A 282 6.81 7.60 14.10
N ASP A 283 6.81 7.50 12.78
CA ASP A 283 5.59 7.43 11.98
C ASP A 283 5.26 5.97 11.65
N LEU A 284 4.02 5.72 11.20
CA LEU A 284 3.64 4.41 10.66
C LEU A 284 4.55 3.95 9.51
N ASN A 285 5.09 4.91 8.73
CA ASN A 285 5.99 4.61 7.62
C ASN A 285 7.39 4.19 8.07
N ASP A 286 7.80 4.54 9.29
CA ASP A 286 9.14 4.22 9.80
C ASP A 286 9.23 2.81 10.38
N ILE A 287 8.08 2.16 10.67
CA ILE A 287 8.03 0.80 11.20
C ILE A 287 8.27 -0.21 10.07
N ILE A 288 9.40 -0.91 10.13
CA ILE A 288 9.84 -1.90 9.13
C ILE A 288 9.65 -3.36 9.58
N GLY A 289 9.20 -3.58 10.81
CA GLY A 289 8.80 -4.89 11.33
C GLY A 289 8.13 -4.75 12.69
N SER A 290 7.16 -5.59 13.02
CA SER A 290 6.50 -5.58 14.32
C SER A 290 6.01 -6.97 14.74
N SER A 291 5.89 -7.22 16.03
CA SER A 291 5.27 -8.41 16.62
C SER A 291 4.43 -7.96 17.82
N LYS A 292 3.19 -8.48 17.89
CA LYS A 292 2.17 -8.12 18.89
C LYS A 292 1.40 -9.34 19.41
N LYS A 293 2.10 -10.42 19.78
CA LYS A 293 1.43 -11.65 20.20
C LYS A 293 0.87 -11.46 21.61
N SER A 294 -0.44 -11.62 21.76
CA SER A 294 -1.11 -11.46 23.05
C SER A 294 -0.50 -12.30 24.19
N GLY A 295 -0.44 -11.72 25.39
CA GLY A 295 -0.17 -12.42 26.64
C GLY A 295 1.31 -12.50 27.02
N LEU A 296 1.82 -13.71 27.30
CA LEU A 296 3.22 -13.92 27.76
C LEU A 296 4.07 -14.66 26.72
N SER A 297 3.61 -14.74 25.47
CA SER A 297 4.34 -15.41 24.39
C SER A 297 5.50 -14.52 23.92
N PRO A 298 6.71 -15.05 23.69
CA PRO A 298 7.80 -14.23 23.20
C PRO A 298 7.50 -13.54 21.87
N GLU A 299 7.78 -12.24 21.82
CA GLU A 299 7.76 -11.47 20.58
C GLU A 299 9.02 -11.74 19.76
N SER A 300 8.88 -11.93 18.46
CA SER A 300 9.99 -12.30 17.58
C SER A 300 9.86 -11.62 16.23
N ILE A 301 10.93 -10.98 15.77
CA ILE A 301 11.01 -10.37 14.43
C ILE A 301 12.26 -10.91 13.74
N ASP A 302 12.12 -11.33 12.48
CA ASP A 302 13.20 -11.83 11.63
C ASP A 302 13.17 -11.07 10.30
N LEU A 303 14.16 -10.20 10.07
CA LEU A 303 14.30 -9.36 8.88
C LEU A 303 15.53 -9.81 8.09
N LYS A 304 15.31 -10.32 6.87
CA LYS A 304 16.40 -10.82 6.02
C LYS A 304 17.05 -9.70 5.22
N ASN A 305 18.38 -9.79 5.07
CA ASN A 305 19.19 -8.89 4.25
C ASN A 305 18.87 -7.39 4.49
N LEU A 306 18.71 -7.03 5.77
CA LEU A 306 18.49 -5.66 6.19
C LEU A 306 19.74 -4.83 5.85
N ALA A 307 19.54 -3.75 5.09
CA ALA A 307 20.64 -2.95 4.55
C ALA A 307 21.55 -2.35 5.63
N ALA A 308 22.78 -1.99 5.26
CA ALA A 308 23.63 -1.19 6.13
C ALA A 308 22.94 0.14 6.49
N GLY A 309 23.00 0.53 7.75
CA GLY A 309 22.31 1.75 8.21
C GLY A 309 22.04 1.76 9.70
N THR A 310 21.41 2.84 10.16
CA THR A 310 20.96 3.02 11.54
C THR A 310 19.50 2.62 11.65
N TYR A 311 19.20 1.86 12.69
CA TYR A 311 17.90 1.29 12.98
C TYR A 311 17.57 1.45 14.45
N PHE A 312 16.29 1.31 14.76
CA PHE A 312 15.77 1.43 16.10
C PHE A 312 14.87 0.24 16.44
N VAL A 313 14.82 -0.13 17.71
CA VAL A 313 13.84 -1.07 18.25
C VAL A 313 13.02 -0.34 19.29
N ARG A 314 11.69 -0.40 19.15
CA ARG A 314 10.73 0.04 20.14
C ARG A 314 10.13 -1.19 20.82
N VAL A 315 10.34 -1.34 22.12
CA VAL A 315 9.61 -2.29 22.96
C VAL A 315 8.60 -1.50 23.76
N TYR A 316 7.33 -1.87 23.69
CA TYR A 316 6.27 -1.08 24.29
C TYR A 316 5.25 -1.93 25.05
N GLN A 317 4.72 -1.34 26.11
CA GLN A 317 3.75 -1.96 27.00
C GLN A 317 2.43 -2.14 26.26
N ASN A 318 1.93 -3.38 26.19
CA ASN A 318 0.56 -3.66 25.78
C ASN A 318 -0.37 -3.78 27.00
N GLN A 319 0.08 -4.46 28.06
CA GLN A 319 -0.68 -4.57 29.30
C GLN A 319 0.23 -4.71 30.53
N GLY A 320 0.08 -3.83 31.52
CA GLY A 320 0.65 -4.01 32.87
C GLY A 320 2.17 -3.85 32.96
N ASN A 321 2.68 -3.52 34.15
CA ASN A 321 4.12 -3.25 34.33
C ASN A 321 4.92 -4.55 34.29
N THR A 322 6.05 -4.57 33.58
CA THR A 322 6.87 -5.78 33.51
C THR A 322 8.34 -5.54 33.15
N ASN A 323 9.18 -6.50 33.50
CA ASN A 323 10.57 -6.57 33.05
C ASN A 323 10.63 -7.44 31.79
N PHE A 324 11.61 -7.22 30.92
CA PHE A 324 11.82 -8.06 29.74
C PHE A 324 13.31 -8.24 29.44
N THR A 325 13.60 -9.24 28.62
CA THR A 325 14.90 -9.49 28.00
C THR A 325 14.76 -9.36 26.49
N LEU A 326 15.43 -8.37 25.91
CA LEU A 326 15.55 -8.15 24.48
C LEU A 326 16.86 -8.77 23.98
N ASN A 327 16.77 -9.71 23.07
CA ASN A 327 17.91 -10.25 22.33
C ASN A 327 17.86 -9.72 20.91
N LEU A 328 18.97 -9.16 20.42
CA LEU A 328 19.14 -8.78 19.01
C LEU A 328 20.35 -9.49 18.45
N SER A 329 20.27 -9.98 17.22
CA SER A 329 21.43 -10.52 16.50
C SER A 329 21.40 -10.05 15.06
N ALA A 330 22.60 -9.91 14.50
CA ALA A 330 22.79 -9.65 13.09
C ALA A 330 23.87 -10.60 12.60
N THR A 331 23.59 -11.33 11.52
CA THR A 331 24.55 -12.18 10.84
C THR A 331 24.74 -11.68 9.41
N PRO A 332 25.98 -11.62 8.88
CA PRO A 332 26.19 -11.25 7.49
C PRO A 332 25.30 -12.11 6.60
N ALA A 333 24.53 -11.47 5.72
CA ALA A 333 23.59 -12.20 4.88
C ALA A 333 24.39 -13.21 4.02
N ASN A 334 24.12 -14.51 4.17
CA ASN A 334 24.71 -15.53 3.33
C ASN A 334 24.08 -15.43 1.94
N ILE A 335 24.84 -14.89 0.97
CA ILE A 335 24.43 -14.87 -0.43
C ILE A 335 24.46 -16.31 -0.95
N VAL A 336 23.33 -17.00 -0.91
CA VAL A 336 23.11 -18.24 -1.67
C VAL A 336 22.73 -17.82 -3.10
N PRO A 337 23.51 -18.21 -4.13
CA PRO A 337 23.19 -17.88 -5.51
C PRO A 337 22.15 -18.88 -6.05
N ASP A 338 20.89 -18.45 -6.15
CA ASP A 338 19.87 -18.90 -7.14
C ASP A 338 18.48 -18.25 -6.87
N ASN A 339 18.45 -16.93 -6.72
CA ASN A 339 17.23 -16.11 -6.83
C ASN A 339 17.68 -14.75 -7.43
N PRO A 340 16.93 -14.13 -8.38
CA PRO A 340 17.46 -13.08 -9.23
C PRO A 340 18.01 -11.94 -8.36
N GLY A 341 19.32 -11.77 -8.46
CA GLY A 341 20.11 -11.08 -7.46
C GLY A 341 19.90 -9.58 -7.42
N ASN A 342 20.21 -9.04 -6.23
CA ASN A 342 20.53 -7.64 -5.94
C ASN A 342 19.34 -6.73 -5.57
N SER A 343 18.87 -6.87 -4.32
CA SER A 343 17.87 -6.05 -3.63
C SER A 343 18.32 -4.61 -3.33
N SER A 344 18.95 -3.96 -4.32
CA SER A 344 18.88 -2.50 -4.39
C SER A 344 17.50 -2.14 -4.97
N GLY A 345 16.58 -1.66 -4.13
CA GLY A 345 15.35 -0.98 -4.54
C GLY A 345 14.08 -1.83 -4.75
N PHE A 346 13.92 -2.92 -4.02
CA PHE A 346 12.59 -3.52 -3.78
C PHE A 346 11.90 -2.77 -2.62
N ASP A 347 10.67 -2.30 -2.80
CA ASP A 347 9.82 -1.63 -1.80
C ASP A 347 8.65 -2.54 -1.42
N SER A 348 8.31 -2.61 -0.14
CA SER A 348 7.25 -3.51 0.34
C SER A 348 5.84 -3.13 -0.15
N ARG A 349 5.66 -1.91 -0.69
CA ARG A 349 4.40 -1.46 -1.29
C ARG A 349 4.34 -1.82 -2.76
N PHE A 350 5.33 -1.39 -3.54
CA PHE A 350 5.29 -1.42 -5.01
C PHE A 350 6.33 -2.35 -5.66
N GLY A 351 7.01 -3.18 -4.87
CA GLY A 351 8.02 -4.12 -5.34
C GLY A 351 9.17 -3.42 -6.05
N PHE A 352 9.50 -3.82 -7.27
CA PHE A 352 10.60 -3.23 -8.04
C PHE A 352 10.26 -1.87 -8.68
N GLY A 353 9.00 -1.44 -8.64
CA GLY A 353 8.53 -0.17 -9.20
C GLY A 353 7.73 -0.32 -10.49
N LEU A 354 7.47 0.82 -11.13
CA LEU A 354 6.66 0.92 -12.35
C LEU A 354 7.38 0.30 -13.55
N VAL A 355 6.71 -0.60 -14.28
CA VAL A 355 7.27 -1.17 -15.50
C VAL A 355 7.57 -0.09 -16.54
N ASN A 356 8.77 -0.14 -17.11
CA ASN A 356 9.21 0.72 -18.22
C ASN A 356 9.51 -0.15 -19.44
N ALA A 357 8.57 -0.23 -20.38
CA ALA A 357 8.67 -1.05 -21.59
C ALA A 357 9.85 -0.64 -22.46
N ALA A 358 10.09 0.67 -22.64
CA ALA A 358 11.23 1.16 -23.43
C ALA A 358 12.57 0.70 -22.87
N ALA A 359 12.77 0.87 -21.56
CA ALA A 359 14.02 0.47 -20.90
C ALA A 359 14.19 -1.06 -20.89
N ALA A 360 13.11 -1.81 -20.61
CA ALA A 360 13.13 -3.27 -20.59
C ALA A 360 13.45 -3.87 -21.97
N VAL A 361 12.83 -3.35 -23.04
CA VAL A 361 13.06 -3.81 -24.42
C VAL A 361 14.45 -3.39 -24.92
N ALA A 362 14.93 -2.20 -24.57
CA ALA A 362 16.30 -1.81 -24.90
C ALA A 362 17.32 -2.71 -24.19
N SER A 363 17.10 -3.01 -22.91
CA SER A 363 17.97 -3.90 -22.12
C SER A 363 17.98 -5.33 -22.67
N SER A 364 16.84 -5.86 -23.14
CA SER A 364 16.80 -7.20 -23.74
C SER A 364 17.63 -7.34 -25.03
N GLN A 365 17.92 -6.22 -25.69
CA GLN A 365 18.78 -6.13 -26.87
C GLN A 365 20.21 -5.69 -26.54
N GLY A 366 20.51 -5.35 -25.27
CA GLY A 366 21.80 -4.84 -24.84
C GLY A 366 22.13 -3.44 -25.37
N VAL A 367 21.12 -2.60 -25.62
CA VAL A 367 21.27 -1.24 -26.14
C VAL A 367 20.82 -0.18 -25.13
N PRO A 368 21.26 1.09 -25.24
CA PRO A 368 20.76 2.16 -24.41
C PRO A 368 19.25 2.36 -24.57
N THR A 369 18.60 2.87 -23.52
CA THR A 369 17.15 3.15 -23.53
C THR A 369 16.74 4.04 -24.72
N PHE A 370 15.52 3.83 -25.20
CA PHE A 370 14.99 4.57 -26.34
C PHE A 370 14.71 6.03 -25.97
N SER A 371 14.87 6.91 -26.96
CA SER A 371 14.53 8.33 -26.82
C SER A 371 13.03 8.50 -26.69
N ASP A 372 12.60 9.44 -25.85
CA ASP A 372 11.20 9.81 -25.70
C ASP A 372 10.57 10.17 -27.05
N VAL A 373 9.31 9.79 -27.22
CA VAL A 373 8.46 10.17 -28.35
C VAL A 373 7.26 10.95 -27.84
N PRO A 374 6.51 11.67 -28.70
CA PRO A 374 5.28 12.32 -28.26
C PRO A 374 4.29 11.32 -27.68
N ASP A 375 3.78 11.64 -26.49
CA ASP A 375 2.71 10.90 -25.82
C ASP A 375 1.46 10.82 -26.72
N LEU A 376 0.74 9.71 -26.61
CA LEU A 376 -0.56 9.51 -27.24
C LEU A 376 -1.59 10.48 -26.65
N GLY A 377 -1.50 10.71 -25.33
CA GLY A 377 -2.37 11.60 -24.57
C GLY A 377 -3.78 11.07 -24.38
N GLY A 378 -4.65 11.89 -23.79
CA GLY A 378 -6.06 11.54 -23.60
C GLY A 378 -6.25 10.30 -22.72
N ASP A 379 -7.02 9.34 -23.20
CA ASP A 379 -7.37 8.10 -22.47
C ASP A 379 -6.30 7.00 -22.56
N GLU A 380 -5.20 7.26 -23.29
CA GLU A 380 -4.11 6.29 -23.50
C GLU A 380 -2.95 6.44 -22.50
N TRP A 381 -3.16 7.21 -21.43
CA TRP A 381 -2.13 7.59 -20.46
C TRP A 381 -1.31 6.41 -19.91
N GLY A 382 -1.91 5.23 -19.76
CA GLY A 382 -1.21 4.05 -19.26
C GLY A 382 -0.07 3.60 -20.19
N ARG A 383 -0.29 3.67 -21.50
CA ARG A 383 0.72 3.29 -22.51
C ARG A 383 1.87 4.31 -22.54
N ASP A 384 1.56 5.58 -22.35
CA ASP A 384 2.55 6.66 -22.20
C ASP A 384 3.38 6.48 -20.92
N LEU A 385 2.72 6.15 -19.80
CA LEU A 385 3.36 5.99 -18.49
C LEU A 385 4.39 4.85 -18.47
N ILE A 386 4.10 3.74 -19.17
CA ILE A 386 5.06 2.61 -19.32
C ILE A 386 6.02 2.78 -20.49
N LYS A 387 5.95 3.88 -21.24
CA LYS A 387 6.85 4.15 -22.39
C LYS A 387 6.72 3.12 -23.53
N ALA A 388 5.49 2.68 -23.83
CA ALA A 388 5.23 1.79 -24.97
C ALA A 388 5.42 2.46 -26.35
N PRO A 389 5.01 3.74 -26.56
CA PRO A 389 5.22 4.43 -27.84
C PRO A 389 6.68 4.47 -28.32
N GLU A 390 7.63 4.60 -27.41
CA GLU A 390 9.07 4.59 -27.69
C GLU A 390 9.53 3.25 -28.27
N VAL A 391 8.91 2.14 -27.84
CA VAL A 391 9.19 0.80 -28.37
C VAL A 391 8.60 0.65 -29.78
N TRP A 392 7.37 1.12 -29.99
CA TRP A 392 6.72 1.06 -31.31
C TRP A 392 7.47 1.88 -32.35
N ALA A 393 8.11 2.98 -31.95
CA ALA A 393 8.99 3.76 -32.82
C ALA A 393 10.22 2.98 -33.32
N LYS A 394 10.52 1.82 -32.71
CA LYS A 394 11.54 0.86 -33.18
C LYS A 394 10.97 -0.25 -34.07
N GLY A 395 9.68 -0.24 -34.37
CA GLY A 395 9.00 -1.26 -35.16
C GLY A 395 8.67 -2.54 -34.40
N LEU A 396 8.78 -2.52 -33.06
CA LEU A 396 8.42 -3.63 -32.19
C LEU A 396 7.00 -3.40 -31.68
N THR A 397 6.10 -4.34 -31.95
CA THR A 397 4.65 -4.24 -31.68
C THR A 397 4.04 -5.54 -31.15
N GLY A 398 4.86 -6.56 -30.85
CA GLY A 398 4.44 -7.87 -30.34
C GLY A 398 4.19 -8.93 -31.41
N ASP A 399 4.66 -8.72 -32.64
CA ASP A 399 4.45 -9.67 -33.75
C ASP A 399 5.02 -11.06 -33.44
N GLY A 400 4.27 -12.10 -33.82
CA GLY A 400 4.64 -13.50 -33.58
C GLY A 400 4.51 -13.99 -32.13
N ILE A 401 4.03 -13.15 -31.21
CA ILE A 401 3.83 -13.53 -29.81
C ILE A 401 2.35 -13.84 -29.54
N VAL A 402 2.10 -14.98 -28.91
CA VAL A 402 0.76 -15.39 -28.45
C VAL A 402 0.66 -15.15 -26.94
N VAL A 403 -0.34 -14.39 -26.53
CA VAL A 403 -0.70 -14.11 -25.14
C VAL A 403 -2.03 -14.79 -24.85
N ALA A 404 -2.03 -15.76 -23.95
CA ALA A 404 -3.25 -16.37 -23.45
C ALA A 404 -3.90 -15.48 -22.40
N ILE A 405 -5.18 -15.19 -22.58
CA ILE A 405 -6.00 -14.41 -21.64
C ILE A 405 -6.92 -15.40 -20.95
N ILE A 406 -6.58 -15.76 -19.72
CA ILE A 406 -7.42 -16.57 -18.86
C ILE A 406 -8.32 -15.59 -18.10
N ASP A 407 -9.59 -15.51 -18.47
CA ASP A 407 -10.52 -14.49 -17.95
C ASP A 407 -12.01 -14.87 -18.24
N SER A 408 -12.90 -13.89 -18.42
CA SER A 408 -14.31 -14.05 -18.78
C SER A 408 -14.57 -14.35 -20.25
N GLY A 409 -13.52 -14.57 -21.05
CA GLY A 409 -13.59 -14.71 -22.50
C GLY A 409 -13.18 -13.43 -23.22
N VAL A 410 -13.30 -13.43 -24.54
CA VAL A 410 -12.97 -12.28 -25.39
C VAL A 410 -14.03 -12.10 -26.45
N ASP A 411 -14.55 -10.88 -26.62
CA ASP A 411 -15.35 -10.56 -27.79
C ASP A 411 -14.47 -10.50 -29.02
N TYR A 412 -14.34 -11.66 -29.67
CA TYR A 412 -13.56 -11.84 -30.89
C TYR A 412 -14.17 -11.14 -32.11
N ASN A 413 -15.38 -10.56 -31.99
CA ASN A 413 -15.98 -9.72 -33.03
C ASN A 413 -15.69 -8.23 -32.82
N HIS A 414 -15.09 -7.85 -31.69
CA HIS A 414 -14.76 -6.46 -31.42
C HIS A 414 -13.86 -5.88 -32.54
N PRO A 415 -14.25 -4.77 -33.19
CA PRO A 415 -13.56 -4.27 -34.37
C PRO A 415 -12.10 -3.94 -34.12
N ASP A 416 -11.72 -3.63 -32.88
CA ASP A 416 -10.34 -3.34 -32.47
C ASP A 416 -9.50 -4.58 -32.13
N LEU A 417 -10.15 -5.73 -31.90
CA LEU A 417 -9.49 -7.02 -31.60
C LEU A 417 -9.49 -7.97 -32.80
N THR A 418 -10.46 -7.83 -33.70
CA THR A 418 -10.56 -8.63 -34.92
C THR A 418 -9.26 -8.56 -35.73
N GLY A 419 -8.71 -9.74 -36.04
CA GLY A 419 -7.40 -9.89 -36.69
C GLY A 419 -6.23 -10.12 -35.73
N ASN A 420 -6.38 -9.76 -34.44
CA ASN A 420 -5.42 -10.08 -33.38
C ASN A 420 -5.88 -11.23 -32.47
N VAL A 421 -7.09 -11.75 -32.64
CA VAL A 421 -7.49 -13.02 -32.00
C VAL A 421 -6.69 -14.18 -32.60
N TRP A 422 -6.12 -15.01 -31.74
CA TRP A 422 -5.41 -16.24 -32.08
C TRP A 422 -6.38 -17.25 -32.69
N SER A 423 -5.86 -18.05 -33.61
CA SER A 423 -6.61 -19.15 -34.22
C SER A 423 -5.83 -20.44 -34.07
N ASN A 424 -6.51 -21.52 -33.67
CA ASN A 424 -5.89 -22.85 -33.67
C ASN A 424 -5.60 -23.28 -35.12
N GLY A 425 -4.30 -23.44 -35.43
CA GLY A 425 -3.86 -23.90 -36.74
C GLY A 425 -4.31 -25.33 -37.07
N GLY A 426 -4.50 -26.16 -36.04
CA GLY A 426 -5.03 -27.53 -36.16
C GLY A 426 -6.48 -27.57 -36.66
N GLU A 427 -7.26 -26.56 -36.25
CA GLU A 427 -8.67 -26.37 -36.60
C GLU A 427 -8.90 -25.45 -37.81
N THR A 428 -7.83 -25.12 -38.55
CA THR A 428 -7.93 -24.26 -39.72
C THR A 428 -8.12 -25.08 -41.00
N GLY A 429 -9.04 -24.66 -41.86
CA GLY A 429 -9.24 -25.23 -43.19
C GLY A 429 -10.39 -26.24 -43.26
N VAL A 430 -10.21 -27.31 -44.04
CA VAL A 430 -11.22 -28.36 -44.19
C VAL A 430 -10.66 -29.74 -43.87
N ASP A 431 -11.51 -30.61 -43.34
CA ASP A 431 -11.18 -32.01 -43.07
C ASP A 431 -11.14 -32.85 -44.37
N ALA A 432 -10.84 -34.15 -44.25
CA ALA A 432 -10.82 -35.08 -45.38
C ALA A 432 -12.19 -35.24 -46.07
N ALA A 433 -13.29 -34.85 -45.42
CA ALA A 433 -14.65 -34.85 -45.95
C ALA A 433 -15.08 -33.49 -46.54
N GLY A 434 -14.18 -32.49 -46.55
CA GLY A 434 -14.46 -31.14 -47.04
C GLY A 434 -15.28 -30.27 -46.09
N ARG A 435 -15.44 -30.68 -44.82
CA ARG A 435 -16.13 -29.90 -43.78
C ARG A 435 -15.17 -28.90 -43.16
N ASN A 436 -15.65 -27.71 -42.81
CA ASN A 436 -14.86 -26.68 -42.14
C ASN A 436 -14.41 -27.16 -40.75
N LYS A 437 -13.10 -27.28 -40.52
CA LYS A 437 -12.54 -27.83 -39.28
C LYS A 437 -12.98 -27.05 -38.04
N ALA A 438 -12.97 -25.72 -38.14
CA ALA A 438 -13.45 -24.81 -37.09
C ALA A 438 -14.93 -24.98 -36.66
N SER A 439 -15.70 -25.89 -37.27
CA SER A 439 -17.11 -26.11 -36.96
C SER A 439 -17.64 -27.47 -37.44
N ASN A 440 -16.81 -28.53 -37.49
CA ASN A 440 -17.24 -29.84 -38.02
C ASN A 440 -17.64 -30.83 -36.91
N GLY A 441 -17.54 -30.43 -35.64
CA GLY A 441 -17.79 -31.24 -34.46
C GLY A 441 -16.71 -32.28 -34.20
N VAL A 442 -15.46 -32.02 -34.61
CA VAL A 442 -14.33 -32.94 -34.47
C VAL A 442 -13.16 -32.20 -33.82
N ASP A 443 -12.45 -32.89 -32.95
CA ASP A 443 -11.13 -32.48 -32.46
C ASP A 443 -10.09 -32.90 -33.54
N ASP A 444 -9.79 -31.98 -34.45
CA ASP A 444 -9.01 -32.25 -35.67
C ASP A 444 -7.50 -32.33 -35.41
N ASP A 445 -7.01 -31.75 -34.31
CA ASP A 445 -5.61 -31.80 -33.89
C ASP A 445 -5.33 -32.79 -32.75
N GLY A 446 -6.38 -33.37 -32.17
CA GLY A 446 -6.32 -34.39 -31.12
C GLY A 446 -5.90 -33.83 -29.77
N ASN A 447 -6.10 -32.53 -29.53
CA ASN A 447 -5.70 -31.85 -28.30
C ASN A 447 -6.71 -32.04 -27.15
N GLY A 448 -7.87 -32.66 -27.43
CA GLY A 448 -8.95 -32.93 -26.49
C GLY A 448 -10.11 -31.92 -26.53
N PHE A 449 -10.04 -30.91 -27.41
CA PHE A 449 -10.96 -29.78 -27.48
C PHE A 449 -11.58 -29.67 -28.88
N VAL A 450 -12.86 -29.98 -28.99
CA VAL A 450 -13.57 -30.06 -30.28
C VAL A 450 -13.79 -28.66 -30.87
N ASP A 451 -13.38 -28.45 -32.13
CA ASP A 451 -13.61 -27.19 -32.86
C ASP A 451 -13.09 -25.93 -32.11
N ASP A 452 -12.01 -26.02 -31.35
CA ASP A 452 -11.43 -24.95 -30.50
C ASP A 452 -10.69 -23.84 -31.27
N PHE A 453 -11.20 -23.51 -32.47
CA PHE A 453 -10.57 -22.62 -33.44
C PHE A 453 -10.19 -21.25 -32.87
N ARG A 454 -10.91 -20.73 -31.86
CA ARG A 454 -10.66 -19.40 -31.25
C ARG A 454 -10.28 -19.50 -29.77
N GLY A 455 -9.78 -20.65 -29.32
CA GLY A 455 -9.61 -20.94 -27.89
C GLY A 455 -10.80 -21.70 -27.33
N TRP A 456 -10.96 -21.68 -26.00
CA TRP A 456 -11.87 -22.57 -25.30
C TRP A 456 -12.62 -21.91 -24.14
N ASP A 457 -13.87 -22.29 -23.95
CA ASP A 457 -14.66 -21.98 -22.76
C ASP A 457 -14.63 -23.16 -21.79
N PHE A 458 -13.80 -23.05 -20.75
CA PHE A 458 -13.74 -24.03 -19.67
C PHE A 458 -14.92 -23.92 -18.70
N ALA A 459 -15.56 -22.75 -18.59
CA ALA A 459 -16.70 -22.55 -17.69
C ALA A 459 -17.94 -23.32 -18.18
N ASN A 460 -18.16 -23.37 -19.50
CA ASN A 460 -19.26 -24.10 -20.12
C ASN A 460 -18.83 -25.41 -20.81
N ASN A 461 -17.53 -25.65 -20.93
CA ASN A 461 -16.93 -26.79 -21.62
C ASN A 461 -17.38 -26.88 -23.09
N ASP A 462 -17.20 -25.77 -23.81
CA ASP A 462 -17.47 -25.65 -25.25
C ASP A 462 -16.41 -24.78 -25.96
N ASN A 463 -16.57 -24.62 -27.27
CA ASN A 463 -15.62 -23.95 -28.15
C ASN A 463 -15.92 -22.46 -28.37
N ASP A 464 -16.76 -21.84 -27.56
CA ASP A 464 -17.15 -20.43 -27.70
C ASP A 464 -16.67 -19.58 -26.52
N PRO A 465 -15.40 -19.13 -26.51
CA PRO A 465 -14.86 -18.28 -25.45
C PRO A 465 -15.32 -16.81 -25.57
N MET A 466 -16.54 -16.58 -26.06
CA MET A 466 -17.15 -15.24 -26.17
C MET A 466 -17.30 -14.60 -24.79
N ASP A 467 -17.01 -13.31 -24.69
CA ASP A 467 -17.15 -12.55 -23.46
C ASP A 467 -18.60 -12.07 -23.26
N ASP A 468 -19.18 -12.48 -22.13
CA ASP A 468 -20.49 -12.07 -21.65
C ASP A 468 -20.44 -11.21 -20.37
N ASN A 469 -19.24 -10.81 -19.92
CA ASN A 469 -19.02 -9.97 -18.74
C ASN A 469 -18.47 -8.57 -19.08
N ASN A 470 -17.45 -8.50 -19.96
CA ASN A 470 -16.63 -7.35 -20.40
C ASN A 470 -15.17 -7.42 -19.96
N HIS A 471 -14.88 -8.06 -18.82
CA HIS A 471 -13.58 -7.98 -18.18
C HIS A 471 -12.47 -8.50 -19.10
N GLY A 472 -12.60 -9.71 -19.64
CA GLY A 472 -11.60 -10.30 -20.52
C GLY A 472 -11.44 -9.58 -21.86
N THR A 473 -12.51 -8.98 -22.42
CA THR A 473 -12.41 -8.10 -23.61
C THR A 473 -11.61 -6.85 -23.29
N HIS A 474 -11.78 -6.26 -22.11
CA HIS A 474 -11.04 -5.07 -21.65
C HIS A 474 -9.55 -5.36 -21.50
N ILE A 475 -9.21 -6.48 -20.84
CA ILE A 475 -7.83 -6.97 -20.72
C ILE A 475 -7.21 -7.19 -22.10
N SER A 476 -7.94 -7.82 -23.01
CA SER A 476 -7.47 -8.12 -24.37
C SER A 476 -7.12 -6.86 -25.17
N GLY A 477 -7.93 -5.80 -25.04
CA GLY A 477 -7.65 -4.51 -25.66
C GLY A 477 -6.36 -3.86 -25.16
N LEU A 478 -6.10 -3.92 -23.85
CA LEU A 478 -4.88 -3.38 -23.25
C LEU A 478 -3.62 -4.11 -23.70
N VAL A 479 -3.73 -5.40 -24.02
CA VAL A 479 -2.64 -6.16 -24.63
C VAL A 479 -2.50 -5.84 -26.11
N ALA A 480 -3.55 -5.99 -26.92
CA ALA A 480 -3.42 -6.08 -28.39
C ALA A 480 -4.54 -5.42 -29.21
N ALA A 481 -5.21 -4.37 -28.71
CA ALA A 481 -6.01 -3.51 -29.59
C ALA A 481 -5.14 -2.92 -30.71
N LYS A 482 -5.71 -2.76 -31.90
CA LYS A 482 -4.95 -2.50 -33.13
C LYS A 482 -4.43 -1.07 -33.16
N LYS A 483 -3.18 -0.92 -33.61
CA LYS A 483 -2.58 0.39 -33.87
C LYS A 483 -2.99 0.94 -35.24
N ASP A 484 -4.29 1.14 -35.47
CA ASP A 484 -4.85 1.61 -36.75
C ASP A 484 -5.51 3.00 -36.67
N GLY A 485 -5.51 3.61 -35.48
CA GLY A 485 -6.07 4.94 -35.24
C GLY A 485 -7.56 4.96 -34.93
N VAL A 486 -8.18 3.79 -34.76
CA VAL A 486 -9.54 3.63 -34.25
C VAL A 486 -9.46 3.14 -32.80
N GLY A 487 -10.30 3.68 -31.90
CA GLY A 487 -10.39 3.16 -30.55
C GLY A 487 -9.14 3.43 -29.71
N ILE A 488 -8.52 2.34 -29.24
CA ILE A 488 -7.33 2.35 -28.39
C ILE A 488 -6.20 1.54 -29.02
N THR A 489 -4.95 1.82 -28.62
CA THR A 489 -3.80 0.99 -29.00
C THR A 489 -3.36 0.14 -27.82
N GLY A 490 -3.35 -1.18 -28.02
CA GLY A 490 -2.81 -2.12 -27.04
C GLY A 490 -1.30 -1.95 -26.87
N THR A 491 -0.74 -2.40 -25.74
CA THR A 491 0.69 -2.31 -25.46
C THR A 491 1.54 -3.07 -26.50
N ALA A 492 1.04 -4.22 -26.96
CA ALA A 492 1.61 -5.06 -28.01
C ALA A 492 0.58 -5.26 -29.14
N PRO A 493 0.35 -4.23 -29.99
CA PRO A 493 -0.80 -4.14 -30.88
C PRO A 493 -0.80 -5.12 -32.07
N THR A 494 0.22 -5.97 -32.20
CA THR A 494 0.26 -7.07 -33.19
C THR A 494 0.39 -8.45 -32.55
N ALA A 495 0.39 -8.55 -31.22
CA ALA A 495 0.34 -9.83 -30.53
C ALA A 495 -0.98 -10.55 -30.81
N LYS A 496 -0.97 -11.88 -30.73
CA LYS A 496 -2.16 -12.71 -30.84
C LYS A 496 -2.74 -13.04 -29.48
N ILE A 497 -4.03 -12.77 -29.29
CA ILE A 497 -4.78 -13.03 -28.07
C ILE A 497 -5.41 -14.41 -28.17
N MET A 498 -5.04 -15.34 -27.29
CA MET A 498 -5.71 -16.64 -27.14
C MET A 498 -6.77 -16.54 -26.02
N PRO A 499 -8.06 -16.46 -26.37
CA PRO A 499 -9.16 -16.39 -25.41
C PRO A 499 -9.32 -17.72 -24.66
N LEU A 500 -9.26 -17.69 -23.32
CA LEU A 500 -9.56 -18.83 -22.47
C LEU A 500 -10.56 -18.40 -21.40
N LYS A 501 -11.83 -18.76 -21.61
CA LYS A 501 -12.92 -18.36 -20.71
C LYS A 501 -13.00 -19.33 -19.54
N ILE A 502 -12.81 -18.82 -18.34
CA ILE A 502 -12.99 -19.57 -17.09
C ILE A 502 -13.98 -18.88 -16.14
N LEU A 503 -14.22 -17.58 -16.34
CA LEU A 503 -15.16 -16.80 -15.54
C LEU A 503 -16.51 -16.74 -16.26
N ASN A 504 -17.59 -17.00 -15.52
CA ASN A 504 -18.95 -16.83 -16.02
C ASN A 504 -19.35 -15.35 -16.10
N SER A 505 -20.57 -15.06 -16.57
CA SER A 505 -21.11 -13.69 -16.66
C SER A 505 -21.11 -12.90 -15.34
N ALA A 506 -21.08 -13.57 -14.19
CA ALA A 506 -20.97 -12.94 -12.88
C ALA A 506 -19.52 -12.73 -12.41
N GLY A 507 -18.51 -13.08 -13.22
CA GLY A 507 -17.10 -12.97 -12.88
C GLY A 507 -16.58 -14.08 -11.95
N VAL A 508 -17.31 -15.20 -11.84
CA VAL A 508 -16.96 -16.31 -10.94
C VAL A 508 -16.40 -17.49 -11.75
N GLY A 509 -15.28 -18.06 -11.31
CA GLY A 509 -14.64 -19.24 -11.91
C GLY A 509 -14.18 -20.27 -10.88
N GLN A 510 -13.52 -21.32 -11.37
CA GLN A 510 -12.96 -22.39 -10.53
C GLN A 510 -11.46 -22.57 -10.80
N ILE A 511 -10.67 -22.81 -9.75
CA ILE A 511 -9.21 -23.06 -9.86
C ILE A 511 -8.90 -24.25 -10.79
N ARG A 512 -9.79 -25.25 -10.87
CA ARG A 512 -9.62 -26.37 -11.81
C ARG A 512 -9.58 -25.90 -13.27
N ASP A 513 -10.45 -24.96 -13.62
CA ASP A 513 -10.58 -24.45 -14.98
C ASP A 513 -9.38 -23.58 -15.33
N GLU A 514 -8.87 -22.81 -14.38
CA GLU A 514 -7.59 -22.10 -14.50
C GLU A 514 -6.42 -23.06 -14.77
N ILE A 515 -6.27 -24.13 -13.99
CA ILE A 515 -5.21 -25.12 -14.19
C ILE A 515 -5.30 -25.74 -15.59
N ASN A 516 -6.50 -26.07 -16.04
CA ASN A 516 -6.73 -26.61 -17.38
C ASN A 516 -6.40 -25.58 -18.47
N ALA A 517 -6.79 -24.32 -18.28
CA ALA A 517 -6.49 -23.22 -19.19
C ALA A 517 -4.98 -22.93 -19.28
N ILE A 518 -4.24 -22.98 -18.16
CA ILE A 518 -2.76 -22.86 -18.16
C ILE A 518 -2.14 -23.98 -19.02
N ASN A 519 -2.58 -25.22 -18.80
CA ASN A 519 -2.07 -26.37 -19.56
C ASN A 519 -2.40 -26.26 -21.06
N TYR A 520 -3.62 -25.84 -21.39
CA TYR A 520 -4.06 -25.59 -22.76
C TYR A 520 -3.21 -24.50 -23.43
N ALA A 521 -3.02 -23.36 -22.76
CA ALA A 521 -2.23 -22.24 -23.28
C ALA A 521 -0.81 -22.67 -23.64
N VAL A 522 -0.16 -23.41 -22.73
CA VAL A 522 1.18 -23.95 -22.92
C VAL A 522 1.24 -24.94 -24.10
N ALA A 523 0.26 -25.84 -24.20
CA ALA A 523 0.18 -26.82 -25.27
C ALA A 523 -0.02 -26.18 -26.65
N ASN A 524 -0.78 -25.09 -26.70
CA ASN A 524 -1.12 -24.34 -27.92
C ASN A 524 -0.17 -23.17 -28.22
N GLY A 525 1.00 -23.13 -27.57
CA GLY A 525 2.11 -22.27 -27.96
C GLY A 525 2.04 -20.83 -27.43
N ALA A 526 1.23 -20.56 -26.41
CA ALA A 526 1.29 -19.29 -25.69
C ALA A 526 2.70 -19.05 -25.12
N LYS A 527 3.17 -17.80 -25.21
CA LYS A 527 4.44 -17.37 -24.58
C LYS A 527 4.21 -16.64 -23.26
N ILE A 528 3.04 -16.06 -23.12
CA ILE A 528 2.63 -15.31 -21.94
C ILE A 528 1.21 -15.77 -21.56
N ILE A 529 0.97 -15.94 -20.28
CA ILE A 529 -0.35 -16.22 -19.71
C ILE A 529 -0.70 -15.06 -18.79
N ASN A 530 -1.76 -14.34 -19.14
CA ASN A 530 -2.30 -13.25 -18.36
C ASN A 530 -3.41 -13.78 -17.45
N VAL A 531 -3.25 -13.63 -16.14
CA VAL A 531 -4.23 -14.02 -15.12
C VAL A 531 -4.68 -12.77 -14.35
N SER A 532 -5.84 -12.21 -14.72
CA SER A 532 -6.35 -10.94 -14.18
C SER A 532 -7.39 -11.14 -13.07
N PHE A 533 -7.29 -12.23 -12.31
CA PHE A 533 -8.10 -12.54 -11.14
C PHE A 533 -7.21 -13.19 -10.06
N GLY A 534 -7.75 -13.39 -8.85
CA GLY A 534 -7.03 -14.04 -7.77
C GLY A 534 -7.92 -14.41 -6.59
N GLY A 535 -7.32 -15.06 -5.60
CA GLY A 535 -7.98 -15.48 -4.37
C GLY A 535 -6.99 -15.75 -3.24
N GLN A 536 -7.51 -15.93 -2.02
CA GLN A 536 -6.66 -16.02 -0.82
C GLN A 536 -6.19 -17.43 -0.49
N GLN A 537 -6.66 -18.45 -1.22
CA GLN A 537 -6.38 -19.86 -0.92
C GLN A 537 -5.19 -20.38 -1.69
N PHE A 538 -4.21 -20.93 -0.98
CA PHE A 538 -3.10 -21.66 -1.59
C PHE A 538 -3.59 -22.94 -2.25
N ASN A 539 -3.14 -23.18 -3.49
CA ASN A 539 -3.37 -24.43 -4.20
C ASN A 539 -2.06 -25.00 -4.78
N GLU A 540 -1.68 -26.20 -4.37
CA GLU A 540 -0.42 -26.83 -4.82
C GLU A 540 -0.44 -27.24 -6.30
N GLN A 541 -1.61 -27.58 -6.84
CA GLN A 541 -1.75 -27.98 -8.25
C GLN A 541 -1.63 -26.77 -9.18
N GLU A 542 -2.18 -25.63 -8.76
CA GLU A 542 -2.03 -24.34 -9.44
C GLU A 542 -0.55 -23.92 -9.50
N LEU A 543 0.15 -23.94 -8.35
CA LEU A 543 1.60 -23.70 -8.30
C LEU A 543 2.38 -24.66 -9.22
N SER A 544 2.01 -25.94 -9.21
CA SER A 544 2.66 -26.95 -10.06
C SER A 544 2.43 -26.70 -11.56
N ALA A 545 1.24 -26.24 -11.94
CA ALA A 545 0.93 -25.88 -13.32
C ALA A 545 1.74 -24.66 -13.78
N ILE A 546 1.86 -23.63 -12.94
CA ILE A 546 2.66 -22.43 -13.23
C ILE A 546 4.15 -22.78 -13.34
N ARG A 547 4.69 -23.61 -12.44
CA ARG A 547 6.06 -24.16 -12.55
C ARG A 547 6.28 -24.88 -13.88
N ALA A 548 5.33 -25.72 -14.28
CA ALA A 548 5.41 -26.45 -15.53
C ALA A 548 5.37 -25.51 -16.75
N ALA A 549 4.57 -24.45 -16.71
CA ALA A 549 4.54 -23.40 -17.74
C ALA A 549 5.90 -22.69 -17.84
N GLU A 550 6.46 -22.23 -16.73
CA GLU A 550 7.76 -21.54 -16.72
C GLU A 550 8.91 -22.45 -17.17
N SER A 551 8.88 -23.74 -16.82
CA SER A 551 9.88 -24.72 -17.29
C SER A 551 9.92 -24.87 -18.82
N LYS A 552 8.82 -24.52 -19.50
CA LYS A 552 8.68 -24.50 -20.98
C LYS A 552 8.91 -23.11 -21.58
N GLY A 553 9.35 -22.15 -20.77
CA GLY A 553 9.64 -20.77 -21.18
C GLY A 553 8.41 -19.88 -21.31
N VAL A 554 7.28 -20.25 -20.71
CA VAL A 554 6.06 -19.44 -20.69
C VAL A 554 6.06 -18.56 -19.44
N VAL A 555 5.75 -17.27 -19.58
CA VAL A 555 5.68 -16.35 -18.44
C VAL A 555 4.24 -16.19 -17.98
N VAL A 556 3.98 -16.43 -16.69
CA VAL A 556 2.66 -16.20 -16.09
C VAL A 556 2.69 -14.85 -15.37
N VAL A 557 1.72 -13.99 -15.69
CA VAL A 557 1.59 -12.65 -15.10
C VAL A 557 0.24 -12.57 -14.40
N SER A 558 0.24 -12.23 -13.12
CA SER A 558 -0.93 -12.32 -12.25
C SER A 558 -1.22 -11.01 -11.53
N ALA A 559 -2.50 -10.73 -11.31
CA ALA A 559 -2.93 -9.58 -10.52
C ALA A 559 -2.54 -9.73 -9.04
N ALA A 560 -2.14 -8.64 -8.39
CA ALA A 560 -1.82 -8.64 -6.96
C ALA A 560 -3.06 -8.77 -6.04
N GLY A 561 -4.23 -8.35 -6.53
CA GLY A 561 -5.48 -8.23 -5.79
C GLY A 561 -5.82 -6.78 -5.41
N ASN A 562 -7.10 -6.52 -5.12
CA ASN A 562 -7.67 -5.17 -5.03
C ASN A 562 -8.23 -4.83 -3.63
N ASP A 563 -7.78 -5.55 -2.59
CA ASP A 563 -8.31 -5.47 -1.23
C ASP A 563 -7.43 -4.59 -0.31
N ALA A 564 -6.51 -3.81 -0.88
CA ALA A 564 -5.53 -2.99 -0.15
C ALA A 564 -4.72 -3.76 0.91
N ARG A 565 -4.54 -5.08 0.72
CA ARG A 565 -3.87 -5.95 1.68
C ARG A 565 -2.37 -5.64 1.75
N PRO A 566 -1.72 -5.93 2.89
CA PRO A 566 -0.27 -5.74 3.04
C PRO A 566 0.57 -6.76 2.26
N GLU A 567 -0.07 -7.72 1.59
CA GLU A 567 0.55 -8.79 0.81
C GLU A 567 -0.35 -9.15 -0.38
N VAL A 568 0.23 -9.85 -1.35
CA VAL A 568 -0.45 -10.30 -2.57
C VAL A 568 -1.34 -11.54 -2.35
N ASP A 569 -2.37 -11.66 -3.19
CA ASP A 569 -3.22 -12.86 -3.28
C ASP A 569 -2.58 -13.93 -4.19
N TYR A 570 -3.14 -15.15 -4.20
CA TYR A 570 -2.80 -16.19 -5.16
C TYR A 570 -3.54 -15.97 -6.49
N PRO A 571 -2.95 -16.30 -7.65
CA PRO A 571 -1.62 -16.90 -7.84
C PRO A 571 -0.43 -15.96 -7.63
N GLY A 572 -0.64 -14.64 -7.49
CA GLY A 572 0.43 -13.66 -7.37
C GLY A 572 1.46 -13.93 -6.24
N LYS A 573 1.05 -14.55 -5.15
CA LYS A 573 1.95 -14.95 -4.05
C LYS A 573 2.98 -16.01 -4.44
N PHE A 574 2.75 -16.74 -5.54
CA PHE A 574 3.74 -17.67 -6.09
C PHE A 574 4.96 -16.97 -6.70
N ALA A 575 4.93 -15.65 -6.93
CA ALA A 575 6.06 -14.86 -7.47
C ALA A 575 7.29 -14.79 -6.57
N THR A 576 7.23 -15.42 -5.39
CA THR A 576 8.41 -15.84 -4.60
C THR A 576 9.31 -16.83 -5.35
N GLU A 577 8.73 -17.60 -6.28
CA GLU A 577 9.39 -18.66 -7.02
C GLU A 577 9.08 -18.59 -8.52
N VAL A 578 7.79 -18.51 -8.88
CA VAL A 578 7.30 -18.57 -10.27
C VAL A 578 6.24 -17.51 -10.54
N GLY A 579 6.14 -17.08 -11.80
CA GLY A 579 5.26 -16.01 -12.21
C GLY A 579 5.80 -14.61 -11.91
N ILE A 580 5.03 -13.62 -12.34
CA ILE A 580 5.20 -12.19 -12.10
C ILE A 580 3.88 -11.66 -11.53
N THR A 581 3.96 -10.81 -10.53
CA THR A 581 2.79 -10.21 -9.87
C THR A 581 2.73 -8.73 -10.12
N VAL A 582 1.52 -8.22 -10.37
CA VAL A 582 1.34 -6.83 -10.82
C VAL A 582 0.36 -6.09 -9.91
N GLY A 583 0.86 -5.05 -9.26
CA GLY A 583 0.09 -4.02 -8.60
C GLY A 583 -0.33 -2.89 -9.53
N ALA A 584 -1.15 -1.98 -9.02
CA ALA A 584 -1.69 -0.86 -9.79
C ALA A 584 -1.09 0.49 -9.39
N VAL A 585 -0.90 1.36 -10.38
CA VAL A 585 -0.72 2.82 -10.20
C VAL A 585 -1.86 3.59 -10.85
N THR A 586 -2.09 4.77 -10.29
CA THR A 586 -2.99 5.80 -10.82
C THR A 586 -2.39 6.50 -12.04
N ARG A 587 -3.20 7.36 -12.68
CA ARG A 587 -2.77 8.21 -13.79
C ARG A 587 -1.55 9.10 -13.51
N ASN A 588 -1.36 9.49 -12.25
CA ASN A 588 -0.23 10.31 -11.81
C ASN A 588 0.97 9.47 -11.40
N GLY A 589 0.92 8.15 -11.60
CA GLY A 589 1.97 7.22 -11.22
C GLY A 589 1.97 6.81 -9.74
N LEU A 590 1.12 7.43 -8.91
CA LEU A 590 1.01 7.05 -7.51
C LEU A 590 0.48 5.63 -7.36
N PHE A 591 0.99 4.88 -6.40
CA PHE A 591 0.46 3.57 -6.02
C PHE A 591 -1.04 3.65 -5.72
N ALA A 592 -1.84 2.80 -6.38
CA ALA A 592 -3.29 2.83 -6.23
C ALA A 592 -3.69 2.30 -4.85
N ALA A 593 -4.58 3.03 -4.16
CA ALA A 593 -4.93 2.74 -2.75
C ALA A 593 -5.57 1.35 -2.57
N TYR A 594 -6.29 0.86 -3.57
CA TYR A 594 -6.91 -0.47 -3.56
C TYR A 594 -5.90 -1.61 -3.84
N SER A 595 -4.72 -1.32 -4.40
CA SER A 595 -3.78 -2.36 -4.83
C SER A 595 -3.20 -3.09 -3.62
N ASN A 596 -3.27 -4.42 -3.61
CA ASN A 596 -2.53 -5.23 -2.66
C ASN A 596 -1.02 -4.97 -2.81
N ARG A 597 -0.32 -4.85 -1.68
CA ARG A 597 1.09 -4.50 -1.61
C ARG A 597 1.99 -5.71 -1.88
N ALA A 598 3.23 -5.44 -2.30
CA ALA A 598 4.23 -6.48 -2.56
C ALA A 598 4.55 -7.35 -1.32
N GLY A 599 4.45 -6.78 -0.13
CA GLY A 599 4.80 -7.45 1.13
C GLY A 599 6.29 -7.35 1.46
N SER A 600 6.68 -7.92 2.60
CA SER A 600 8.07 -7.88 3.07
C SER A 600 9.00 -8.82 2.30
N ASP A 601 8.46 -9.89 1.73
CA ASP A 601 9.22 -10.87 0.98
C ASP A 601 9.53 -10.32 -0.41
N THR A 602 10.79 -10.44 -0.83
CA THR A 602 11.16 -10.08 -2.21
C THR A 602 10.53 -11.09 -3.17
N ILE A 603 9.56 -10.62 -3.94
CA ILE A 603 8.85 -11.37 -4.97
C ILE A 603 9.01 -10.66 -6.32
N SER A 604 8.73 -11.34 -7.43
CA SER A 604 8.70 -10.71 -8.76
C SER A 604 7.48 -9.80 -8.92
N TYR A 605 7.45 -8.70 -8.15
CA TYR A 605 6.35 -7.76 -8.09
C TYR A 605 6.72 -6.43 -8.75
N PHE A 606 5.83 -5.97 -9.62
CA PHE A 606 5.94 -4.69 -10.32
C PHE A 606 4.61 -3.96 -10.21
N VAL A 607 4.63 -2.65 -10.47
CA VAL A 607 3.39 -1.90 -10.63
C VAL A 607 3.21 -1.44 -12.07
N ALA A 608 1.95 -1.29 -12.48
CA ALA A 608 1.57 -0.90 -13.83
C ALA A 608 0.27 -0.07 -13.79
N PRO A 609 -0.06 0.68 -14.87
CA PRO A 609 -1.29 1.47 -14.94
C PRO A 609 -2.53 0.64 -14.64
N GLY A 610 -3.22 0.96 -13.54
CA GLY A 610 -4.41 0.23 -13.10
C GLY A 610 -5.62 1.12 -12.81
N GLY A 611 -5.43 2.44 -12.70
CA GLY A 611 -6.50 3.39 -12.35
C GLY A 611 -6.39 3.91 -10.92
N ASP A 612 -7.21 4.90 -10.58
CA ASP A 612 -7.33 5.42 -9.21
C ASP A 612 -8.45 4.72 -8.41
N GLY A 613 -9.36 4.06 -9.11
CA GLY A 613 -10.46 3.33 -8.50
C GLY A 613 -11.62 4.25 -8.11
N GLY A 614 -12.73 3.63 -7.71
CA GLY A 614 -13.97 4.36 -7.40
C GLY A 614 -14.92 4.40 -8.59
N ARG A 615 -15.34 5.60 -9.02
CA ARG A 615 -16.28 5.74 -10.15
C ARG A 615 -15.49 5.68 -11.46
N ALA A 616 -15.90 4.78 -12.36
CA ALA A 616 -15.32 4.65 -13.69
C ALA A 616 -15.29 5.99 -14.45
N ASP A 617 -14.10 6.56 -14.58
CA ASP A 617 -13.85 7.85 -15.24
C ASP A 617 -12.45 7.92 -15.87
N ALA A 618 -12.01 9.12 -16.27
CA ALA A 618 -10.73 9.33 -16.97
C ALA A 618 -9.47 9.16 -16.07
N GLY A 619 -9.64 8.94 -14.76
CA GLY A 619 -8.59 8.49 -13.85
C GLY A 619 -8.27 6.99 -14.01
N ASP A 620 -9.22 6.23 -14.55
CA ASP A 620 -9.13 4.80 -14.77
C ASP A 620 -8.60 4.44 -16.17
N VAL A 621 -8.50 3.13 -16.42
CA VAL A 621 -7.91 2.60 -17.65
C VAL A 621 -8.99 2.39 -18.71
N TYR A 622 -8.87 3.12 -19.82
CA TYR A 622 -9.77 3.00 -20.97
C TYR A 622 -9.34 1.86 -21.91
N SER A 623 -10.29 0.98 -22.26
CA SER A 623 -10.08 -0.13 -23.19
C SER A 623 -11.40 -0.62 -23.81
N THR A 624 -11.30 -1.63 -24.68
CA THR A 624 -12.41 -2.31 -25.35
C THR A 624 -13.38 -2.96 -24.36
N VAL A 625 -14.68 -2.99 -24.67
CA VAL A 625 -15.67 -3.77 -23.90
C VAL A 625 -16.47 -4.67 -24.84
N ALA A 626 -17.13 -5.71 -24.32
CA ALA A 626 -17.87 -6.65 -25.15
C ALA A 626 -19.08 -5.96 -25.79
N LEU A 627 -19.32 -6.24 -27.07
CA LEU A 627 -20.43 -5.66 -27.86
C LEU A 627 -21.80 -6.19 -27.43
N SER A 628 -21.83 -7.25 -26.61
CA SER A 628 -23.03 -7.79 -25.98
C SER A 628 -23.66 -6.81 -24.97
N GLN A 629 -22.88 -5.83 -24.48
CA GLN A 629 -23.33 -4.86 -23.50
C GLN A 629 -23.84 -3.57 -24.17
N PRO A 630 -24.98 -2.99 -23.72
CA PRO A 630 -25.51 -1.76 -24.31
C PRO A 630 -24.56 -0.58 -24.08
N GLY A 631 -23.99 0.01 -25.14
CA GLY A 631 -23.13 1.17 -24.98
C GLY A 631 -22.16 1.43 -26.13
N VAL A 632 -21.17 2.28 -25.84
CA VAL A 632 -20.01 2.53 -26.71
C VAL A 632 -19.05 1.34 -26.55
N PRO A 633 -18.38 0.85 -27.61
CA PRO A 633 -17.48 -0.32 -27.58
C PRO A 633 -16.23 -0.19 -26.69
N TYR A 634 -16.16 0.84 -25.85
CA TYR A 634 -15.02 1.14 -25.00
C TYR A 634 -15.51 1.67 -23.64
N GLY A 635 -14.73 1.43 -22.59
CA GLY A 635 -15.06 1.85 -21.23
C GLY A 635 -13.86 1.92 -20.30
N TYR A 636 -14.06 2.56 -19.16
CA TYR A 636 -13.06 2.67 -18.10
C TYR A 636 -13.25 1.57 -17.06
N LEU A 637 -12.16 0.91 -16.68
CA LEU A 637 -12.11 -0.01 -15.56
C LEU A 637 -10.87 0.27 -14.71
N ALA A 638 -11.00 0.00 -13.42
CA ALA A 638 -9.94 0.10 -12.43
C ALA A 638 -9.62 -1.26 -11.82
N GLY A 639 -8.35 -1.50 -11.53
CA GLY A 639 -7.92 -2.69 -10.82
C GLY A 639 -6.50 -3.10 -11.12
N THR A 640 -5.92 -3.96 -10.28
CA THR A 640 -4.67 -4.66 -10.60
C THR A 640 -4.81 -5.50 -11.86
N SER A 641 -6.03 -5.99 -12.14
CA SER A 641 -6.44 -6.63 -13.40
C SER A 641 -6.09 -5.80 -14.64
N MET A 642 -6.19 -4.47 -14.59
CA MET A 642 -5.82 -3.57 -15.69
C MET A 642 -4.30 -3.32 -15.77
N GLY A 643 -3.57 -3.53 -14.66
CA GLY A 643 -2.11 -3.48 -14.64
C GLY A 643 -1.45 -4.68 -15.33
N VAL A 644 -1.96 -5.89 -15.09
CA VAL A 644 -1.45 -7.15 -15.69
C VAL A 644 -1.24 -7.07 -17.21
N PRO A 645 -2.21 -6.62 -18.04
CA PRO A 645 -2.04 -6.60 -19.50
C PRO A 645 -0.96 -5.62 -20.00
N HIS A 646 -0.67 -4.54 -19.27
CA HIS A 646 0.44 -3.65 -19.58
C HIS A 646 1.79 -4.39 -19.44
N VAL A 647 1.94 -5.18 -18.38
CA VAL A 647 3.14 -6.00 -18.15
C VAL A 647 3.22 -7.14 -19.16
N SER A 648 2.10 -7.84 -19.42
CA SER A 648 2.01 -8.87 -20.46
C SER A 648 2.42 -8.32 -21.84
N GLY A 649 1.93 -7.14 -22.21
CA GLY A 649 2.31 -6.47 -23.45
C GLY A 649 3.78 -6.07 -23.49
N ALA A 650 4.34 -5.52 -22.41
CA ALA A 650 5.76 -5.21 -22.31
C ALA A 650 6.64 -6.46 -22.52
N ILE A 651 6.26 -7.59 -21.91
CA ILE A 651 6.96 -8.87 -22.10
C ILE A 651 6.83 -9.37 -23.54
N ALA A 652 5.68 -9.19 -24.19
CA ALA A 652 5.52 -9.54 -25.60
C ALA A 652 6.48 -8.72 -26.50
N LEU A 653 6.64 -7.43 -26.23
CA LEU A 653 7.61 -6.59 -26.91
C LEU A 653 9.06 -7.06 -26.64
N MET A 654 9.39 -7.44 -25.40
CA MET A 654 10.71 -7.97 -25.05
C MET A 654 11.00 -9.27 -25.79
N LEU A 655 10.03 -10.18 -25.89
CA LEU A 655 10.16 -11.46 -26.58
C LEU A 655 10.24 -11.31 -28.10
N GLN A 656 9.55 -10.33 -28.69
CA GLN A 656 9.74 -10.00 -30.10
C GLN A 656 11.17 -9.49 -30.34
N ALA A 657 11.68 -8.63 -29.44
CA ALA A 657 13.01 -8.05 -29.54
C ALA A 657 14.13 -9.09 -29.32
N ASN A 658 13.91 -10.04 -28.41
CA ASN A 658 14.81 -11.13 -28.11
C ASN A 658 14.02 -12.42 -27.77
N PRO A 659 13.78 -13.29 -28.77
CA PRO A 659 12.99 -14.52 -28.57
C PRO A 659 13.65 -15.59 -27.70
N SER A 660 14.92 -15.40 -27.32
CA SER A 660 15.70 -16.37 -26.54
C SER A 660 15.65 -16.14 -25.04
N LEU A 661 15.00 -15.05 -24.59
CA LEU A 661 14.89 -14.74 -23.17
C LEU A 661 14.15 -15.84 -22.41
N THR A 662 14.73 -16.25 -21.28
CA THR A 662 14.05 -17.11 -20.32
C THR A 662 13.14 -16.30 -19.40
N PRO A 663 12.12 -16.91 -18.75
CA PRO A 663 11.32 -16.24 -17.73
C PRO A 663 12.15 -15.56 -16.64
N ALA A 664 13.24 -16.18 -16.21
CA ALA A 664 14.15 -15.61 -15.22
C ALA A 664 14.85 -14.33 -15.72
N GLN A 665 15.31 -14.32 -16.98
CA GLN A 665 15.93 -13.15 -17.59
C GLN A 665 14.92 -12.00 -17.77
N ILE A 666 13.66 -12.33 -18.10
CA ILE A 666 12.58 -11.34 -18.22
C ILE A 666 12.35 -10.66 -16.86
N LYS A 667 12.16 -11.45 -15.79
CA LYS A 667 11.99 -10.95 -14.41
C LYS A 667 13.14 -10.04 -14.00
N GLN A 668 14.37 -10.45 -14.28
CA GLN A 668 15.57 -9.68 -13.96
C GLN A 668 15.61 -8.34 -14.73
N ILE A 669 15.41 -8.36 -16.04
CA ILE A 669 15.42 -7.15 -16.87
C ILE A 669 14.33 -6.17 -16.40
N LEU A 670 13.13 -6.67 -16.10
CA LEU A 670 12.05 -5.83 -15.55
C LEU A 670 12.48 -5.18 -14.22
N ALA A 671 13.09 -5.94 -13.31
CA ALA A 671 13.56 -5.44 -12.00
C ALA A 671 14.66 -4.38 -12.11
N GLU A 672 15.56 -4.53 -13.08
CA GLU A 672 16.67 -3.59 -13.32
C GLU A 672 16.21 -2.30 -14.02
N THR A 673 15.10 -2.35 -14.76
CA THR A 673 14.63 -1.25 -15.61
C THR A 673 13.39 -0.53 -15.08
N ALA A 674 12.74 -1.08 -14.06
CA ALA A 674 11.58 -0.48 -13.42
C ALA A 674 11.87 0.91 -12.84
N ASN A 675 10.91 1.83 -13.01
CA ASN A 675 10.99 3.18 -12.49
C ASN A 675 10.51 3.22 -11.03
N ARG A 676 11.42 3.63 -10.13
CA ARG A 676 11.22 3.61 -8.68
C ARG A 676 10.80 4.95 -8.08
N ARG A 677 10.67 5.99 -8.90
CA ARG A 677 10.36 7.36 -8.46
C ARG A 677 8.86 7.69 -8.53
N VAL A 678 8.04 6.70 -8.83
CA VAL A 678 6.67 6.86 -9.31
C VAL A 678 5.70 6.47 -8.22
#